data_AF-A0A2U1KIE2-F1
#
_entry.id   AF-A0A2U1KIE2-F1
#
_cell.length_a   1.000
_cell.length_b   1.000
_cell.length_c   1.000
_cell.angle_alpha   90.00
_cell.angle_beta   90.00
_cell.angle_gamma   90.00
#
_symmetry.space_group_name_H-M   'P 1'
#
loop_
_entity.id
_entity.type
_entity.pdbx_description
1 polymer ?
#
loop_
_entity_poly.entity_id
_entity_poly.type
_entity_poly.pdbx_seq_one_letter_code
_entity_poly.pdbx_strand_id
1 'polypeptide(L)'
;MRLLKVAACNLNQWAMDFDTNMKNIKESIKRAKESGAVIRLGPELEITGYGCEDHFLELDTVSHAWECLKELLVGDWTDDILCSFGMPVIKGSERYNCQVLCLNRKIIMIRAKMWLANDGNYRELRWFTAWKQKDQLEEFQLPSDISEALSQKTVPFGYGFMQFLDTAVAAEVCEELFTPIPPHTELALNGVEVFMNASGSHHQLRKLDLRMRAFIGATNTRGGVYMYSNHQGCDGGRLYYDGCACIVVNGEVVAQGSQFSIKDVEVVVAQIDLDAVASLRGSISSFQEQAGSKQHVSSVNVPHKLCKPFNLQMSLSSPLKIKYHSPEEEIAFGPGCWLWDYLRRSGATGFLLPLSGGADSSSVAGIVGCMCQLVVKDIANGDEQVKSDAIRIGRYTDGQFPTDSKEFAKRIFYTVFMGSENSSDATRTRAKVLADEIGSWHLDVSIDTVVSAFLSLFQTVTGKRPRYKVDGGSNTENLGLQNIQARIRMVLAFMLASLLPWVHSKPGFYLVLGSSNVDEALRGYLTKYDCSSADINPIGSISKQDLRRFLKWAATHLGFSSLADIEAAPPTAELEPVRSNYSQLDEVDMGMTYNELSAYGRLRKIFRCGPVSMFKNLCFGWGSKLSPSEVADKVKHFFKYYSINRHKMTVLTPSYHAESYSPEDNRFDLRQFLYNSRWPYQFRKIDELVDELSVGKDATTPNGAGVVAAATDTKSDMNLTAPKCSNYNGYMRCIQKEISRIPSYKETPLSSNQEISSLHHYQRSVNVVSIQVLKGERSLTKDCRRFLGKFDLLGIGQLQKTKAFSLQDKEHGEQMLAHPMFAHRFYLQDKERGDQMLARPMFGRGEQMNL
;
A
#
# COMPACT_ATOMS: atom_id res chain seq x y z
N MET A 1 26.87 20.81 27.39
CA MET A 1 25.51 20.55 26.90
C MET A 1 25.41 20.99 25.46
N ARG A 2 25.55 20.03 24.55
CA ARG A 2 25.25 20.18 23.12
C ARG A 2 23.75 19.97 22.90
N LEU A 3 23.00 21.07 22.84
CA LEU A 3 21.55 21.02 22.71
C LEU A 3 21.11 21.15 21.25
N LEU A 4 20.40 20.15 20.74
CA LEU A 4 19.91 20.09 19.37
C LEU A 4 18.38 20.12 19.35
N LYS A 5 17.78 21.00 18.54
CA LYS A 5 16.33 20.99 18.30
C LYS A 5 16.04 20.55 16.87
N VAL A 6 15.25 19.48 16.72
CA VAL A 6 14.98 18.87 15.42
C VAL A 6 13.49 18.77 15.15
N ALA A 7 13.13 18.74 13.88
CA ALA A 7 11.75 18.63 13.39
C ALA A 7 11.62 17.50 12.36
N ALA A 8 10.60 16.67 12.51
CA ALA A 8 10.16 15.69 11.52
C ALA A 8 8.71 15.98 11.14
N CYS A 9 8.32 15.70 9.89
CA CYS A 9 6.99 16.05 9.42
C CYS A 9 6.21 14.88 8.82
N ASN A 10 4.89 14.99 8.88
CA ASN A 10 3.94 14.25 8.07
C ASN A 10 3.41 15.22 7.02
N LEU A 11 3.50 14.86 5.73
CA LEU A 11 3.01 15.70 4.63
C LEU A 11 2.02 14.94 3.76
N ASN A 12 0.93 15.59 3.41
CA ASN A 12 -0.05 15.06 2.47
C ASN A 12 0.28 15.47 1.04
N GLN A 13 1.35 14.89 0.49
CA GLN A 13 1.76 15.15 -0.89
C GLN A 13 0.83 14.47 -1.89
N TRP A 14 0.82 15.00 -3.11
CA TRP A 14 0.09 14.43 -4.23
C TRP A 14 1.06 14.20 -5.38
N ALA A 15 1.09 12.96 -5.90
CA ALA A 15 1.94 12.60 -7.02
C ALA A 15 1.74 13.58 -8.19
N MET A 16 2.86 14.15 -8.67
CA MET A 16 2.95 15.12 -9.76
C MET A 16 2.32 16.50 -9.50
N ASP A 17 1.74 16.78 -8.33
CA ASP A 17 1.27 18.11 -7.95
C ASP A 17 2.39 18.90 -7.26
N PHE A 18 3.31 19.42 -8.07
CA PHE A 18 4.47 20.18 -7.58
C PHE A 18 4.05 21.42 -6.76
N ASP A 19 2.97 22.10 -7.12
CA ASP A 19 2.52 23.32 -6.44
C ASP A 19 2.04 23.02 -5.01
N THR A 20 1.15 22.03 -4.85
CA THR A 20 0.71 21.59 -3.51
C THR A 20 1.88 21.04 -2.71
N ASN A 21 2.74 20.23 -3.34
CA ASN A 21 3.89 19.64 -2.65
C ASN A 21 4.83 20.72 -2.13
N MET A 22 5.11 21.74 -2.93
CA MET A 22 5.94 22.88 -2.57
C MET A 22 5.31 23.75 -1.49
N LYS A 23 4.00 23.99 -1.54
CA LYS A 23 3.26 24.69 -0.47
C LYS A 23 3.42 23.96 0.86
N ASN A 24 3.24 22.65 0.88
CA ASN A 24 3.35 21.82 2.08
C ASN A 24 4.79 21.79 2.63
N ILE A 25 5.78 21.66 1.74
CA ILE A 25 7.21 21.71 2.10
C ILE A 25 7.53 23.05 2.76
N LYS A 26 7.20 24.17 2.12
CA LYS A 26 7.44 25.53 2.64
C LYS A 26 6.78 25.76 4.00
N GLU A 27 5.52 25.36 4.15
CA GLU A 27 4.81 25.48 5.43
C GLU A 27 5.46 24.64 6.54
N SER A 28 5.93 23.43 6.23
CA SER A 28 6.63 22.59 7.20
C SER A 28 7.99 23.19 7.63
N ILE A 29 8.72 23.81 6.70
CA ILE A 29 9.98 24.53 7.00
C ILE A 29 9.69 25.74 7.88
N LYS A 30 8.66 26.53 7.55
CA LYS A 30 8.23 27.69 8.33
C LYS A 30 7.95 27.29 9.78
N ARG A 31 7.11 26.28 10.01
CA ARG A 31 6.79 25.78 11.36
C ARG A 31 8.01 25.24 12.09
N ALA A 32 8.92 24.56 11.38
CA ALA A 32 10.17 24.09 11.96
C ALA A 32 11.05 25.26 12.43
N LYS A 33 11.23 26.30 11.60
CA LYS A 33 11.98 27.52 11.95
C LYS A 33 11.34 28.28 13.11
N GLU A 34 10.01 28.46 13.09
CA GLU A 34 9.25 29.11 14.18
C GLU A 34 9.40 28.37 15.51
N SER A 35 9.49 27.03 15.48
CA SER A 35 9.79 26.23 16.67
C SER A 35 11.25 26.37 17.14
N GLY A 36 12.14 26.92 16.32
CA GLY A 36 13.58 27.01 16.56
C GLY A 36 14.34 25.72 16.28
N ALA A 37 13.78 24.80 15.47
CA ALA A 37 14.49 23.62 15.00
C ALA A 37 15.60 24.02 14.01
N VAL A 38 16.71 23.29 14.03
CA VAL A 38 17.87 23.48 13.15
C VAL A 38 18.03 22.34 12.13
N ILE A 39 17.21 21.29 12.25
CA ILE A 39 17.07 20.21 11.27
C ILE A 39 15.58 20.03 10.98
N ARG A 40 15.21 20.00 9.70
CA ARG A 40 13.89 19.59 9.22
C ARG A 40 14.03 18.38 8.31
N LEU A 41 13.36 17.29 8.67
CA LEU A 41 13.28 16.07 7.88
C LEU A 41 11.93 15.98 7.17
N GLY A 42 11.97 15.94 5.83
CA GLY A 42 10.82 15.67 4.96
C GLY A 42 10.66 14.19 4.60
N PRO A 43 9.50 13.79 4.03
CA PRO A 43 9.26 12.43 3.55
C PRO A 43 10.09 12.07 2.31
N GLU A 44 10.10 10.77 2.00
CA GLU A 44 10.77 10.24 0.82
C GLU A 44 10.11 10.76 -0.47
N LEU A 45 10.90 11.24 -1.44
CA LEU A 45 10.38 11.78 -2.72
C LEU A 45 9.32 12.89 -2.54
N GLU A 46 9.36 13.66 -1.45
CA GLU A 46 8.33 14.64 -1.11
C GLU A 46 8.11 15.75 -2.15
N ILE A 47 9.11 16.10 -2.98
CA ILE A 47 8.94 17.13 -4.01
C ILE A 47 7.97 16.65 -5.09
N THR A 48 8.10 15.40 -5.52
CA THR A 48 7.27 14.81 -6.56
C THR A 48 6.01 14.14 -6.02
N GLY A 49 6.02 13.72 -4.75
CA GLY A 49 5.16 12.68 -4.22
C GLY A 49 5.77 11.29 -4.47
N TYR A 50 5.53 10.34 -3.57
CA TYR A 50 6.12 9.00 -3.66
C TYR A 50 5.50 8.17 -4.80
N GLY A 51 4.18 8.14 -4.90
CA GLY A 51 3.39 7.30 -5.81
C GLY A 51 3.31 7.80 -7.25
N CYS A 52 4.36 8.40 -7.80
CA CYS A 52 4.37 8.83 -9.21
C CYS A 52 4.41 7.66 -10.20
N GLU A 53 4.79 6.46 -9.74
CA GLU A 53 4.86 5.24 -10.54
C GLU A 53 5.68 5.46 -11.84
N ASP A 54 5.11 5.15 -13.01
CA ASP A 54 5.80 5.27 -14.30
C ASP A 54 6.08 6.72 -14.71
N HIS A 55 5.50 7.73 -14.07
CA HIS A 55 5.91 9.12 -14.28
C HIS A 55 7.37 9.37 -13.87
N PHE A 56 7.96 8.54 -13.00
CA PHE A 56 9.41 8.60 -12.77
C PHE A 56 10.22 8.28 -14.03
N LEU A 57 9.66 7.59 -15.02
CA LEU A 57 10.32 7.32 -16.30
C LEU A 57 10.38 8.56 -17.22
N GLU A 58 9.54 9.56 -16.96
CA GLU A 58 9.44 10.81 -17.71
C GLU A 58 10.50 11.80 -17.19
N LEU A 59 11.18 12.49 -18.12
CA LEU A 59 12.23 13.44 -17.74
C LEU A 59 11.66 14.68 -17.04
N ASP A 60 10.45 15.09 -17.41
CA ASP A 60 9.75 16.25 -16.84
C ASP A 60 9.63 16.13 -15.32
N THR A 61 9.36 14.93 -14.79
CA THR A 61 9.33 14.69 -13.34
C THR A 61 10.63 15.06 -12.64
N VAL A 62 11.78 14.76 -13.26
CA VAL A 62 13.10 15.09 -12.72
C VAL A 62 13.41 16.58 -12.91
N SER A 63 13.08 17.15 -14.07
CA SER A 63 13.28 18.56 -14.38
C SER A 63 12.49 19.47 -13.44
N HIS A 64 11.19 19.24 -13.29
CA HIS A 64 10.34 20.01 -12.38
C HIS A 64 10.77 19.86 -10.92
N ALA A 65 11.27 18.67 -10.52
CA ALA A 65 11.80 18.50 -9.17
C ALA A 65 13.06 19.37 -8.92
N TRP A 66 13.93 19.53 -9.92
CA TRP A 66 15.07 20.46 -9.84
C TRP A 66 14.62 21.92 -9.81
N GLU A 67 13.61 22.30 -10.59
CA GLU A 67 13.04 23.65 -10.57
C GLU A 67 12.43 24.01 -9.20
N CYS A 68 11.69 23.07 -8.60
CA CYS A 68 11.18 23.19 -7.24
C CYS A 68 12.31 23.37 -6.22
N LEU A 69 13.35 22.54 -6.28
CA LEU A 69 14.49 22.67 -5.39
C LEU A 69 15.21 24.03 -5.59
N LYS A 70 15.36 24.49 -6.84
CA LYS A 70 15.93 25.81 -7.16
C LYS A 70 15.16 26.92 -6.47
N GLU A 71 13.82 26.88 -6.51
CA GLU A 71 12.98 27.88 -5.87
C GLU A 71 13.21 27.95 -4.35
N LEU A 72 13.30 26.79 -3.69
CA LEU A 72 13.58 26.72 -2.24
C LEU A 72 14.95 27.31 -1.88
N LEU A 73 15.97 27.08 -2.71
CA LEU A 73 17.35 27.46 -2.43
C LEU A 73 17.70 28.88 -2.89
N VAL A 74 17.01 29.43 -3.87
CA VAL A 74 17.12 30.87 -4.20
C VAL A 74 16.46 31.72 -3.10
N GLY A 75 15.37 31.22 -2.53
CA GLY A 75 14.73 31.81 -1.35
C GLY A 75 15.54 31.65 -0.05
N ASP A 76 14.96 32.08 1.06
CA ASP A 76 15.53 32.03 2.42
C ASP A 76 15.04 30.83 3.25
N TRP A 77 14.38 29.87 2.58
CA TRP A 77 13.75 28.72 3.23
C TRP A 77 14.75 27.86 4.00
N THR A 78 15.98 27.72 3.50
CA THR A 78 17.03 26.90 4.11
C THR A 78 18.05 27.69 4.94
N ASP A 79 17.81 28.99 5.18
CA ASP A 79 18.67 29.81 6.01
C ASP A 79 18.59 29.35 7.48
N ASP A 80 19.76 29.03 8.05
CA ASP A 80 20.00 28.55 9.42
C ASP A 80 19.27 27.26 9.82
N ILE A 81 18.88 26.44 8.83
CA ILE A 81 18.21 25.15 9.04
C ILE A 81 18.65 24.11 8.00
N LEU A 82 19.14 22.96 8.46
CA LEU A 82 19.42 21.81 7.60
C LEU A 82 18.10 21.18 7.17
N CYS A 83 17.82 21.17 5.87
CA CYS A 83 16.63 20.55 5.30
C CYS A 83 17.01 19.29 4.50
N SER A 84 16.30 18.19 4.75
CA SER A 84 16.32 17.01 3.87
C SER A 84 15.12 17.07 2.93
N PHE A 85 15.41 17.04 1.61
CA PHE A 85 14.40 16.99 0.55
C PHE A 85 14.45 15.68 -0.23
N GLY A 86 13.32 15.01 -0.39
CA GLY A 86 13.22 13.83 -1.23
C GLY A 86 12.90 14.16 -2.70
N MET A 87 13.72 13.69 -3.64
CA MET A 87 13.46 13.83 -5.09
C MET A 87 14.21 12.79 -5.94
N PRO A 88 13.76 12.50 -7.18
CA PRO A 88 14.53 11.68 -8.12
C PRO A 88 15.72 12.47 -8.68
N VAL A 89 16.87 11.81 -8.83
CA VAL A 89 18.07 12.41 -9.46
C VAL A 89 18.64 11.44 -10.49
N ILE A 90 18.98 11.94 -11.68
CA ILE A 90 19.67 11.16 -12.72
C ILE A 90 21.16 11.50 -12.66
N LYS A 91 22.01 10.48 -12.50
CA LYS A 91 23.47 10.59 -12.61
C LYS A 91 23.94 9.65 -13.71
N GLY A 92 24.56 10.20 -14.76
CA GLY A 92 24.89 9.42 -15.94
C GLY A 92 23.63 8.86 -16.60
N SER A 93 23.53 7.53 -16.70
CA SER A 93 22.36 6.82 -17.25
C SER A 93 21.44 6.22 -16.17
N GLU A 94 21.70 6.50 -14.89
CA GLU A 94 21.05 5.85 -13.76
C GLU A 94 20.17 6.84 -13.00
N ARG A 95 18.94 6.42 -12.67
CA ARG A 95 18.00 7.22 -11.89
C ARG A 95 17.98 6.72 -10.45
N TYR A 96 18.13 7.63 -9.51
CA TYR A 96 18.19 7.31 -8.09
C TYR A 96 17.04 8.00 -7.35
N ASN A 97 16.53 7.32 -6.33
CA ASN A 97 15.73 7.92 -5.27
C ASN A 97 16.68 8.56 -4.27
N CYS A 98 16.61 9.88 -4.09
CA CYS A 98 17.61 10.64 -3.34
C CYS A 98 17.00 11.48 -2.22
N GLN A 99 17.76 11.61 -1.14
CA GLN A 99 17.65 12.74 -0.22
C GLN A 99 18.69 13.80 -0.56
N VAL A 100 18.24 15.02 -0.84
CA VAL A 100 19.06 16.18 -1.15
C VAL A 100 19.14 17.05 0.10
N LEU A 101 20.34 17.11 0.69
CA LEU A 101 20.59 17.72 1.99
C LEU A 101 21.08 19.15 1.78
N CYS A 102 20.29 20.12 2.24
CA CYS A 102 20.52 21.54 1.95
C CYS A 102 20.63 22.37 3.22
N LEU A 103 21.53 23.35 3.22
CA LEU A 103 21.71 24.31 4.32
C LEU A 103 22.22 25.63 3.75
N ASN A 104 21.66 26.76 4.20
CA ASN A 104 22.08 28.10 3.81
C ASN A 104 22.19 28.26 2.29
N ARG A 105 21.13 27.88 1.58
CA ARG A 105 21.00 28.01 0.12
C ARG A 105 22.01 27.21 -0.70
N LYS A 106 22.66 26.22 -0.08
CA LYS A 106 23.60 25.31 -0.73
C LYS A 106 23.17 23.88 -0.58
N ILE A 107 23.49 23.07 -1.58
CA ILE A 107 23.35 21.62 -1.51
C ILE A 107 24.62 21.07 -0.89
N ILE A 108 24.51 20.49 0.29
CA ILE A 108 25.64 19.95 1.05
C ILE A 108 26.01 18.56 0.53
N MET A 109 25.02 17.72 0.27
CA MET A 109 25.19 16.34 -0.18
C MET A 109 23.91 15.81 -0.82
N ILE A 110 24.05 14.94 -1.82
CA ILE A 110 22.95 14.13 -2.38
C ILE A 110 23.16 12.68 -1.98
N ARG A 111 22.24 12.13 -1.17
CA ARG A 111 22.27 10.74 -0.70
C ARG A 111 21.33 9.87 -1.53
N ALA A 112 21.87 9.00 -2.37
CA ALA A 112 21.10 8.04 -3.16
C ALA A 112 20.76 6.76 -2.38
N LYS A 113 19.51 6.32 -2.41
CA LYS A 113 18.99 5.11 -1.72
C LYS A 113 19.73 3.84 -2.19
N MET A 114 20.12 3.00 -1.23
CA MET A 114 20.98 1.82 -1.43
C MET A 114 20.20 0.50 -1.48
N TRP A 115 19.05 0.48 -0.80
CA TRP A 115 18.16 -0.67 -0.73
C TRP A 115 16.77 -0.24 -1.12
N LEU A 116 16.30 -0.75 -2.26
CA LEU A 116 15.02 -0.38 -2.86
C LEU A 116 13.94 -1.37 -2.46
N ALA A 117 12.75 -0.87 -2.13
CA ALA A 117 11.60 -1.70 -1.80
C ALA A 117 10.99 -2.29 -3.09
N ASN A 118 10.79 -3.61 -3.13
CA ASN A 118 10.32 -4.30 -4.34
C ASN A 118 9.40 -5.49 -4.05
N ASP A 119 8.64 -5.42 -2.96
CA ASP A 119 7.68 -6.43 -2.53
C ASP A 119 6.30 -5.82 -2.25
N GLY A 120 5.26 -6.66 -2.33
CA GLY A 120 3.88 -6.23 -2.10
C GLY A 120 3.46 -5.12 -3.06
N ASN A 121 3.18 -3.93 -2.52
CA ASN A 121 2.80 -2.75 -3.29
C ASN A 121 4.03 -2.01 -3.87
N TYR A 122 5.23 -2.22 -3.33
CA TYR A 122 6.44 -1.50 -3.73
C TYR A 122 7.10 -2.14 -4.95
N ARG A 123 7.61 -1.30 -5.86
CA ARG A 123 8.26 -1.70 -7.12
C ARG A 123 9.37 -0.75 -7.53
N GLU A 124 10.11 -0.20 -6.58
CA GLU A 124 11.07 0.87 -6.84
C GLU A 124 12.13 0.49 -7.89
N LEU A 125 12.51 -0.79 -7.99
CA LEU A 125 13.43 -1.30 -9.02
C LEU A 125 12.91 -1.14 -10.45
N ARG A 126 11.61 -0.86 -10.64
CA ARG A 126 11.04 -0.53 -11.96
C ARG A 126 11.54 0.83 -12.46
N TRP A 127 11.80 1.78 -11.56
CA TRP A 127 12.06 3.18 -11.91
C TRP A 127 13.44 3.67 -11.47
N PHE A 128 14.00 3.06 -10.41
CA PHE A 128 15.22 3.48 -9.76
C PHE A 128 16.29 2.39 -9.74
N THR A 129 17.53 2.82 -9.72
CA THR A 129 18.73 2.01 -9.49
C THR A 129 19.17 2.17 -8.04
N ALA A 130 19.54 1.07 -7.40
CA ALA A 130 20.09 1.10 -6.05
C ALA A 130 21.55 1.57 -6.07
N TRP A 131 21.92 2.50 -5.20
CA TRP A 131 23.32 2.91 -5.05
C TRP A 131 24.18 1.77 -4.47
N LYS A 132 25.28 1.43 -5.16
CA LYS A 132 26.17 0.30 -4.78
C LYS A 132 27.58 0.70 -4.36
N GLN A 133 28.02 1.92 -4.69
CA GLN A 133 29.38 2.38 -4.43
C GLN A 133 29.48 2.91 -2.99
N LYS A 134 29.73 2.01 -2.03
CA LYS A 134 29.75 2.38 -0.60
C LYS A 134 31.03 3.09 -0.16
N ASP A 135 32.12 2.86 -0.87
CA ASP A 135 33.46 3.18 -0.36
C ASP A 135 33.83 4.65 -0.49
N GLN A 136 33.18 5.38 -1.41
CA GLN A 136 33.48 6.79 -1.67
C GLN A 136 32.25 7.59 -2.10
N LEU A 137 32.30 8.89 -1.81
CA LEU A 137 31.42 9.88 -2.40
C LEU A 137 31.96 10.25 -3.78
N GLU A 138 31.06 10.35 -4.76
CA GLU A 138 31.39 10.82 -6.10
C GLU A 138 31.03 12.29 -6.27
N GLU A 139 31.70 12.97 -7.18
CA GLU A 139 31.34 14.33 -7.56
C GLU A 139 30.14 14.30 -8.52
N PHE A 140 29.07 15.03 -8.20
CA PHE A 140 27.91 15.21 -9.05
C PHE A 140 27.88 16.63 -9.62
N GLN A 141 27.87 16.74 -10.94
CA GLN A 141 27.70 18.00 -11.65
C GLN A 141 26.24 18.45 -11.56
N LEU A 142 26.00 19.60 -10.96
CA LEU A 142 24.64 20.16 -10.89
C LEU A 142 24.17 20.59 -12.28
N PRO A 143 22.85 20.51 -12.59
CA PRO A 143 22.30 21.06 -13.83
C PRO A 143 22.69 22.54 -13.98
N SER A 144 22.92 23.01 -15.21
CA SER A 144 23.43 24.37 -15.50
C SER A 144 22.68 25.44 -14.73
N ASP A 145 21.36 25.40 -14.82
CA ASP A 145 20.47 26.43 -14.29
C ASP A 145 20.40 26.44 -12.76
N ILE A 146 20.74 25.31 -12.13
CA ILE A 146 20.89 25.16 -10.68
C ILE A 146 22.28 25.65 -10.27
N SER A 147 23.30 25.23 -11.00
CA SER A 147 24.69 25.61 -10.75
C SER A 147 24.87 27.13 -10.80
N GLU A 148 24.29 27.78 -11.80
CA GLU A 148 24.31 29.25 -11.95
C GLU A 148 23.56 29.94 -10.81
N ALA A 149 22.36 29.47 -10.48
CA ALA A 149 21.53 30.07 -9.44
C ALA A 149 22.16 29.99 -8.04
N LEU A 150 22.86 28.89 -7.73
CA LEU A 150 23.47 28.66 -6.41
C LEU A 150 24.96 29.02 -6.36
N SER A 151 25.55 29.40 -7.50
CA SER A 151 27.01 29.55 -7.64
C SER A 151 27.78 28.32 -7.13
N GLN A 152 27.25 27.13 -7.41
CA GLN A 152 27.78 25.85 -6.96
C GLN A 152 27.81 24.89 -8.15
N LYS A 153 29.00 24.50 -8.61
CA LYS A 153 29.14 23.65 -9.80
C LYS A 153 28.86 22.17 -9.52
N THR A 154 29.33 21.70 -8.37
CA THR A 154 29.32 20.28 -8.02
C THR A 154 28.91 20.05 -6.57
N VAL A 155 28.53 18.82 -6.25
CA VAL A 155 28.14 18.40 -4.91
C VAL A 155 28.53 16.93 -4.67
N PRO A 156 28.90 16.52 -3.44
CA PRO A 156 29.09 15.11 -3.11
C PRO A 156 27.82 14.29 -3.28
N PHE A 157 27.94 13.12 -3.92
CA PHE A 157 26.85 12.20 -4.23
C PHE A 157 27.19 10.78 -3.79
N GLY A 158 26.27 10.11 -3.09
CA GLY A 158 26.41 8.69 -2.74
C GLY A 158 26.15 8.38 -1.27
N TYR A 159 26.88 7.40 -0.72
CA TYR A 159 26.74 6.95 0.66
C TYR A 159 27.80 7.61 1.56
N GLY A 160 27.35 8.25 2.65
CA GLY A 160 28.20 8.99 3.57
C GLY A 160 27.39 9.76 4.60
N PHE A 161 28.05 10.62 5.38
CA PHE A 161 27.42 11.47 6.39
C PHE A 161 27.98 12.90 6.38
N MET A 162 27.26 13.83 6.99
CA MET A 162 27.70 15.21 7.16
C MET A 162 28.36 15.39 8.53
N GLN A 163 29.59 15.86 8.53
CA GLN A 163 30.36 16.17 9.73
C GLN A 163 30.27 17.67 10.01
N PHE A 164 29.44 18.06 10.99
CA PHE A 164 29.37 19.43 11.49
C PHE A 164 30.47 19.68 12.53
N LEU A 165 30.63 20.94 12.93
CA LEU A 165 31.64 21.32 13.95
C LEU A 165 31.35 20.73 15.33
N ASP A 166 30.11 20.35 15.61
CA ASP A 166 29.63 19.93 16.93
C ASP A 166 28.85 18.60 16.95
N THR A 167 28.50 18.02 15.80
CA THR A 167 27.85 16.71 15.69
C THR A 167 28.00 16.11 14.28
N ALA A 168 27.57 14.87 14.09
CA ALA A 168 27.51 14.20 12.80
C ALA A 168 26.09 13.70 12.51
N VAL A 169 25.63 13.97 11.28
CA VAL A 169 24.25 13.70 10.84
C VAL A 169 24.28 12.86 9.56
N ALA A 170 23.47 11.81 9.48
CA ALA A 170 23.37 10.96 8.29
C ALA A 170 21.91 10.74 7.85
N ALA A 171 21.75 10.50 6.56
CA ALA A 171 20.47 10.15 5.94
C ALA A 171 20.37 8.64 5.70
N GLU A 172 19.19 8.11 6.00
CA GLU A 172 18.72 6.76 5.69
C GLU A 172 17.38 6.88 4.96
N VAL A 173 17.05 5.97 4.03
CA VAL A 173 15.80 6.10 3.26
C VAL A 173 14.92 4.86 3.43
N CYS A 174 13.76 5.04 4.07
CA CYS A 174 12.68 4.07 4.24
C CYS A 174 13.14 2.64 4.55
N GLU A 175 13.10 1.76 3.54
CA GLU A 175 13.39 0.32 3.60
C GLU A 175 14.77 0.00 4.19
N GLU A 176 15.73 0.91 4.06
CA GLU A 176 17.08 0.75 4.59
C GLU A 176 17.09 0.38 6.10
N LEU A 177 16.15 0.89 6.88
CA LEU A 177 15.96 0.56 8.31
C LEU A 177 15.65 -0.92 8.56
N PHE A 178 14.87 -1.53 7.67
CA PHE A 178 14.33 -2.89 7.83
C PHE A 178 15.26 -3.96 7.23
N THR A 179 16.36 -3.54 6.60
CA THR A 179 17.35 -4.48 6.05
C THR A 179 18.11 -5.22 7.16
N PRO A 180 18.64 -6.43 6.89
CA PRO A 180 19.37 -7.21 7.89
C PRO A 180 20.61 -6.50 8.47
N ILE A 181 21.23 -5.62 7.70
CA ILE A 181 22.37 -4.80 8.11
C ILE A 181 22.05 -3.34 7.72
N PRO A 182 21.30 -2.62 8.56
CA PRO A 182 20.85 -1.28 8.22
C PRO A 182 22.00 -0.27 8.30
N PRO A 183 22.05 0.74 7.41
CA PRO A 183 23.15 1.70 7.33
C PRO A 183 23.49 2.40 8.65
N HIS A 184 22.49 2.76 9.46
CA HIS A 184 22.72 3.42 10.75
C HIS A 184 23.64 2.63 11.70
N THR A 185 23.77 1.30 11.55
CA THR A 185 24.67 0.49 12.38
C THR A 185 26.12 0.89 12.20
N GLU A 186 26.60 0.95 10.96
CA GLU A 186 27.98 1.32 10.63
C GLU A 186 28.21 2.82 10.84
N LEU A 187 27.23 3.65 10.49
CA LEU A 187 27.28 5.09 10.67
C LEU A 187 27.40 5.48 12.16
N ALA A 188 26.71 4.78 13.06
CA ALA A 188 26.85 4.97 14.50
C ALA A 188 28.29 4.74 14.98
N LEU A 189 28.94 3.66 14.51
CA LEU A 189 30.35 3.38 14.83
C LEU A 189 31.29 4.46 14.26
N ASN A 190 30.92 5.06 13.13
CA ASN A 190 31.62 6.21 12.55
C ASN A 190 31.41 7.53 13.30
N GLY A 191 30.58 7.55 14.34
CA GLY A 191 30.38 8.71 15.21
C GLY A 191 29.14 9.53 14.88
N VAL A 192 28.31 9.09 13.91
CA VAL A 192 27.03 9.75 13.61
C VAL A 192 26.09 9.66 14.81
N GLU A 193 25.59 10.80 15.28
CA GLU A 193 24.71 10.90 16.44
C GLU A 193 23.24 11.09 16.03
N VAL A 194 22.97 11.62 14.84
CA VAL A 194 21.62 11.90 14.34
C VAL A 194 21.38 11.21 13.01
N PHE A 195 20.30 10.43 12.93
CA PHE A 195 19.87 9.68 11.75
C PHE A 195 18.53 10.24 11.24
N MET A 196 18.48 10.56 9.96
CA MET A 196 17.29 11.09 9.30
C MET A 196 16.71 10.04 8.35
N ASN A 197 15.58 9.43 8.71
CA ASN A 197 14.85 8.49 7.87
C ASN A 197 13.64 9.14 7.20
N ALA A 198 13.77 9.45 5.90
CA ALA A 198 12.65 9.86 5.07
C ALA A 198 11.96 8.61 4.49
N SER A 199 10.65 8.52 4.62
CA SER A 199 9.86 7.35 4.23
C SER A 199 8.64 7.64 3.36
N GLY A 200 8.28 6.66 2.54
CA GLY A 200 6.97 6.50 1.90
C GLY A 200 6.31 5.19 2.33
N SER A 201 6.00 5.05 3.62
CA SER A 201 5.38 3.84 4.18
C SER A 201 3.85 3.96 4.20
N HIS A 202 3.17 3.13 3.40
CA HIS A 202 1.71 3.07 3.36
C HIS A 202 1.12 2.37 4.59
N HIS A 203 -0.14 2.63 4.91
CA HIS A 203 -0.90 1.94 5.95
C HIS A 203 -1.00 0.44 5.64
N GLN A 204 -0.88 -0.34 6.70
CA GLN A 204 -1.32 -1.73 6.70
C GLN A 204 -1.85 -1.97 8.10
N LEU A 205 -3.03 -2.58 8.20
CA LEU A 205 -3.74 -2.76 9.46
C LEU A 205 -2.83 -3.44 10.50
N ARG A 206 -2.66 -2.82 11.68
CA ARG A 206 -1.80 -3.27 12.80
C ARG A 206 -0.29 -3.20 12.56
N LYS A 207 0.19 -2.56 11.48
CA LYS A 207 1.63 -2.52 11.15
C LYS A 207 2.44 -1.53 12.00
N LEU A 208 1.81 -0.54 12.64
CA LEU A 208 2.53 0.53 13.34
C LEU A 208 3.49 0.01 14.42
N ASP A 209 3.09 -1.02 15.18
CA ASP A 209 3.95 -1.64 16.21
C ASP A 209 5.30 -2.11 15.64
N LEU A 210 5.31 -2.68 14.44
CA LEU A 210 6.55 -3.13 13.78
C LEU A 210 7.49 -1.95 13.50
N ARG A 211 6.93 -0.82 13.02
CA ARG A 211 7.70 0.41 12.77
C ARG A 211 8.25 1.00 14.07
N MET A 212 7.42 1.11 15.10
CA MET A 212 7.84 1.64 16.40
C MET A 212 8.97 0.82 17.02
N ARG A 213 8.88 -0.51 16.98
CA ARG A 213 9.96 -1.39 17.46
C ARG A 213 11.26 -1.22 16.67
N ALA A 214 11.19 -0.99 15.36
CA ALA A 214 12.36 -0.73 14.54
C ALA A 214 13.02 0.62 14.89
N PHE A 215 12.24 1.69 15.05
CA PHE A 215 12.76 3.02 15.44
C PHE A 215 13.45 2.99 16.81
N ILE A 216 12.80 2.34 17.78
CA ILE A 216 13.36 2.13 19.12
C ILE A 216 14.64 1.29 19.02
N GLY A 217 14.60 0.18 18.28
CA GLY A 217 15.74 -0.71 18.09
C GLY A 217 16.96 -0.05 17.42
N ALA A 218 16.75 0.94 16.55
CA ALA A 218 17.83 1.66 15.86
C ALA A 218 18.75 2.42 16.83
N THR A 219 18.21 2.93 17.94
CA THR A 219 18.97 3.72 18.93
C THR A 219 19.19 2.99 20.25
N ASN A 220 18.33 2.03 20.64
CA ASN A 220 18.39 1.37 21.94
C ASN A 220 19.73 0.67 22.23
N THR A 221 20.35 0.03 21.23
CA THR A 221 21.62 -0.72 21.41
C THR A 221 22.87 0.09 21.10
N ARG A 222 22.74 1.29 20.53
CA ARG A 222 23.87 2.06 19.94
C ARG A 222 23.91 3.52 20.40
N GLY A 223 22.87 4.00 21.08
CA GLY A 223 22.63 5.41 21.31
C GLY A 223 22.41 6.21 20.03
N GLY A 224 21.91 7.43 20.17
CA GLY A 224 21.69 8.37 19.08
C GLY A 224 20.26 8.90 19.02
N VAL A 225 20.04 9.76 18.05
CA VAL A 225 18.77 10.36 17.69
C VAL A 225 18.32 9.77 16.36
N TYR A 226 17.13 9.18 16.33
CA TYR A 226 16.53 8.68 15.09
C TYR A 226 15.26 9.47 14.80
N MET A 227 15.30 10.21 13.68
CA MET A 227 14.19 10.98 13.17
C MET A 227 13.53 10.20 12.04
N TYR A 228 12.20 10.13 12.06
CA TYR A 228 11.38 9.48 11.04
C TYR A 228 10.33 10.46 10.52
N SER A 229 10.25 10.60 9.21
CA SER A 229 9.23 11.40 8.51
C SER A 229 8.58 10.55 7.42
N ASN A 230 7.28 10.74 7.21
CA ASN A 230 6.50 9.94 6.29
C ASN A 230 5.42 10.78 5.60
N HIS A 231 4.91 10.29 4.47
CA HIS A 231 3.69 10.84 3.88
C HIS A 231 2.48 10.56 4.80
N GLN A 232 1.47 11.41 4.74
CA GLN A 232 0.20 11.22 5.45
C GLN A 232 -0.98 11.61 4.55
N GLY A 233 -1.71 10.64 4.04
CA GLY A 233 -2.81 10.85 3.09
C GLY A 233 -2.80 9.89 1.91
N CYS A 234 -3.74 10.08 0.99
CA CYS A 234 -3.74 9.41 -0.32
C CYS A 234 -2.94 10.24 -1.32
N ASP A 235 -1.93 9.72 -2.02
CA ASP A 235 -1.12 10.50 -2.97
C ASP A 235 -1.53 10.34 -4.44
N GLY A 236 -2.73 9.80 -4.71
CA GLY A 236 -3.27 9.57 -6.06
C GLY A 236 -3.51 8.10 -6.40
N GLY A 237 -3.11 7.18 -5.52
CA GLY A 237 -3.33 5.75 -5.68
C GLY A 237 -4.42 5.19 -4.77
N ARG A 238 -4.32 3.88 -4.52
CA ARG A 238 -5.18 3.18 -3.55
C ARG A 238 -4.60 3.18 -2.12
N LEU A 239 -3.33 3.55 -2.02
CA LEU A 239 -2.59 3.51 -0.78
C LEU A 239 -2.93 4.76 0.01
N TYR A 240 -3.04 4.60 1.31
CA TYR A 240 -3.04 5.70 2.25
C TYR A 240 -1.74 5.62 3.01
N TYR A 241 -0.95 6.69 3.06
CA TYR A 241 0.23 6.79 3.89
C TYR A 241 -0.19 7.24 5.28
N ASP A 242 0.24 6.53 6.32
CA ASP A 242 -0.27 6.70 7.68
C ASP A 242 0.67 7.50 8.57
N GLY A 243 1.48 8.39 8.00
CA GLY A 243 2.29 9.34 8.75
C GLY A 243 3.11 8.68 9.85
N CYS A 244 2.81 9.11 11.09
CA CYS A 244 3.52 8.76 12.31
C CYS A 244 4.99 9.21 12.33
N ALA A 245 5.25 10.46 11.89
CA ALA A 245 6.52 11.13 12.13
C ALA A 245 6.96 10.97 13.60
N CYS A 246 8.21 10.60 13.83
CA CYS A 246 8.66 10.15 15.14
C CYS A 246 10.09 10.61 15.40
N ILE A 247 10.40 10.91 16.67
CA ILE A 247 11.76 11.20 17.11
C ILE A 247 12.05 10.30 18.31
N VAL A 248 13.11 9.51 18.19
CA VAL A 248 13.57 8.57 19.21
C VAL A 248 14.98 8.95 19.66
N VAL A 249 15.23 8.94 20.97
CA VAL A 249 16.53 9.24 21.57
C VAL A 249 16.90 8.11 22.50
N ASN A 250 18.00 7.40 22.20
CA ASN A 250 18.53 6.32 23.04
C ASN A 250 17.48 5.26 23.45
N GLY A 251 16.58 4.88 22.53
CA GLY A 251 15.50 3.92 22.76
C GLY A 251 14.19 4.52 23.27
N GLU A 252 14.16 5.80 23.64
CA GLU A 252 12.96 6.48 24.15
C GLU A 252 12.30 7.33 23.06
N VAL A 253 10.99 7.18 22.89
CA VAL A 253 10.20 8.01 21.96
C VAL A 253 9.93 9.36 22.62
N VAL A 254 10.42 10.45 22.05
CA VAL A 254 10.29 11.81 22.62
C VAL A 254 9.33 12.71 21.82
N ALA A 255 8.98 12.30 20.59
CA ALA A 255 7.93 12.93 19.80
C ALA A 255 7.25 11.89 18.90
N GLN A 256 5.94 11.97 18.75
CA GLN A 256 5.13 11.10 17.90
C GLN A 256 3.99 11.92 17.26
N GLY A 257 3.93 11.94 15.93
CA GLY A 257 2.88 12.55 15.14
C GLY A 257 1.66 11.64 15.01
N SER A 258 0.60 12.16 14.41
CA SER A 258 -0.62 11.41 14.14
C SER A 258 -0.37 10.26 13.14
N GLN A 259 -1.12 9.15 13.30
CA GLN A 259 -1.17 8.09 12.29
C GLN A 259 -2.16 8.46 11.17
N PHE A 260 -3.35 8.93 11.54
CA PHE A 260 -4.39 9.37 10.60
C PHE A 260 -4.75 10.82 10.85
N SER A 261 -4.85 11.60 9.78
CA SER A 261 -5.15 13.03 9.82
C SER A 261 -5.60 13.47 8.45
N ILE A 262 -6.47 14.47 8.39
CA ILE A 262 -6.91 15.13 7.16
C ILE A 262 -6.16 16.47 6.93
N LYS A 263 -5.17 16.76 7.77
CA LYS A 263 -4.31 17.95 7.66
C LYS A 263 -3.22 17.71 6.62
N ASP A 264 -2.93 18.72 5.82
CA ASP A 264 -1.88 18.61 4.80
C ASP A 264 -0.45 18.66 5.38
N VAL A 265 -0.26 19.31 6.54
CA VAL A 265 1.05 19.48 7.18
C VAL A 265 0.96 19.30 8.68
N GLU A 266 1.71 18.33 9.21
CA GLU A 266 1.97 18.15 10.64
C GLU A 266 3.48 18.12 10.89
N VAL A 267 3.95 18.86 11.89
CA VAL A 267 5.38 18.91 12.27
C VAL A 267 5.50 18.56 13.75
N VAL A 268 6.32 17.55 14.06
CA VAL A 268 6.69 17.20 15.42
C VAL A 268 8.13 17.64 15.71
N VAL A 269 8.38 18.11 16.92
CA VAL A 269 9.66 18.71 17.31
C VAL A 269 10.17 18.08 18.60
N ALA A 270 11.49 17.98 18.74
CA ALA A 270 12.13 17.56 19.97
C ALA A 270 13.38 18.38 20.27
N GLN A 271 13.58 18.70 21.55
CA GLN A 271 14.80 19.32 22.08
C GLN A 271 15.62 18.24 22.80
N ILE A 272 16.85 18.04 22.36
CA ILE A 272 17.66 16.87 22.68
C ILE A 272 19.03 17.30 23.22
N ASP A 273 19.57 16.55 24.17
CA ASP A 273 20.95 16.67 24.63
C ASP A 273 21.83 15.60 23.97
N LEU A 274 22.73 16.00 23.09
CA LEU A 274 23.66 15.09 22.42
C LEU A 274 24.80 14.64 23.35
N ASP A 275 25.06 15.34 24.46
CA ASP A 275 26.05 14.88 25.44
C ASP A 275 25.55 13.61 26.15
N ALA A 276 24.23 13.43 26.30
CA ALA A 276 23.64 12.19 26.79
C ALA A 276 23.84 11.00 25.82
N VAL A 277 23.81 11.25 24.50
CA VAL A 277 24.13 10.24 23.47
C VAL A 277 25.60 9.84 23.58
N ALA A 278 26.51 10.82 23.62
CA ALA A 278 27.93 10.57 23.73
C ALA A 278 28.28 9.83 25.04
N SER A 279 27.66 10.23 26.16
CA SER A 279 27.82 9.58 27.47
C SER A 279 27.35 8.13 27.45
N LEU A 280 26.17 7.85 26.87
CA LEU A 280 25.68 6.47 26.74
C LEU A 280 26.64 5.61 25.91
N ARG A 281 27.07 6.09 24.74
CA ARG A 281 28.04 5.36 23.90
C ARG A 281 29.35 5.12 24.62
N GLY A 282 29.86 6.11 25.36
CA GLY A 282 31.08 6.00 26.16
C GLY A 282 30.97 5.00 27.32
N SER A 283 29.76 4.82 27.87
CA SER A 283 29.49 3.85 28.94
C SER A 283 29.45 2.39 28.46
N ILE A 284 29.26 2.16 27.16
CA ILE A 284 29.15 0.81 26.56
C ILE A 284 30.51 0.42 25.98
N SER A 285 31.34 -0.27 26.76
CA SER A 285 32.71 -0.65 26.33
C SER A 285 32.72 -1.47 25.04
N SER A 286 31.76 -2.38 24.84
CA SER A 286 31.67 -3.19 23.62
C SER A 286 31.34 -2.38 22.37
N PHE A 287 30.69 -1.22 22.51
CA PHE A 287 30.48 -0.28 21.40
C PHE A 287 31.80 0.42 21.05
N GLN A 288 32.58 0.84 22.06
CA GLN A 288 33.88 1.48 21.87
C GLN A 288 34.87 0.56 21.16
N GLU A 289 34.95 -0.72 21.57
CA GLU A 289 35.80 -1.73 20.92
C GLU A 289 35.46 -1.88 19.43
N GLN A 290 34.17 -1.97 19.09
CA GLN A 290 33.72 -2.05 17.70
C GLN A 290 33.99 -0.76 16.93
N ALA A 291 33.80 0.40 17.55
CA ALA A 291 34.09 1.70 16.94
C ALA A 291 35.60 1.88 16.67
N GLY A 292 36.47 1.27 17.49
CA GLY A 292 37.92 1.23 17.26
C GLY A 292 38.32 0.39 16.06
N SER A 293 37.49 -0.58 15.65
CA SER A 293 37.71 -1.49 14.53
C SER A 293 36.79 -1.22 13.32
N LYS A 294 36.19 -0.02 13.26
CA LYS A 294 35.19 0.33 12.26
C LYS A 294 35.75 0.40 10.84
N GLN A 295 34.89 0.13 9.86
CA GLN A 295 35.12 0.53 8.48
C GLN A 295 34.88 2.04 8.35
N HIS A 296 35.77 2.72 7.64
CA HIS A 296 35.66 4.16 7.43
C HIS A 296 34.57 4.46 6.40
N VAL A 297 33.59 5.27 6.79
CA VAL A 297 32.57 5.80 5.89
C VAL A 297 32.92 7.24 5.50
N SER A 298 32.80 7.57 4.21
CA SER A 298 33.07 8.91 3.70
C SER A 298 32.19 9.99 4.37
N SER A 299 32.75 11.17 4.59
CA SER A 299 32.04 12.30 5.20
C SER A 299 32.22 13.60 4.42
N VAL A 300 31.25 14.48 4.54
CA VAL A 300 31.28 15.86 4.03
C VAL A 300 31.44 16.81 5.21
N ASN A 301 32.55 17.55 5.26
CA ASN A 301 32.78 18.56 6.29
C ASN A 301 31.87 19.78 6.07
N VAL A 302 31.10 20.13 7.10
CA VAL A 302 30.20 21.29 7.09
C VAL A 302 30.65 22.26 8.18
N PRO A 303 31.25 23.41 7.85
CA PRO A 303 31.77 24.37 8.82
C PRO A 303 30.64 25.20 9.47
N HIS A 304 29.69 24.52 10.09
CA HIS A 304 28.52 25.08 10.74
C HIS A 304 28.27 24.32 12.07
N LYS A 305 27.63 25.00 13.03
CA LYS A 305 27.22 24.42 14.31
C LYS A 305 25.71 24.25 14.31
N LEU A 306 25.23 23.05 14.63
CA LEU A 306 23.79 22.80 14.76
C LEU A 306 23.33 22.98 16.21
N CYS A 307 24.20 22.73 17.18
CA CYS A 307 23.84 22.78 18.58
C CYS A 307 23.74 24.22 19.06
N LYS A 308 22.68 24.51 19.82
CA LYS A 308 22.49 25.79 20.50
C LYS A 308 23.20 25.76 21.87
N PRO A 309 23.72 26.90 22.35
CA PRO A 309 24.26 26.99 23.69
C PRO A 309 23.15 26.76 24.73
N PHE A 310 23.54 26.25 25.89
CA PHE A 310 22.63 26.07 27.02
C PHE A 310 21.97 27.40 27.42
N ASN A 311 20.67 27.35 27.65
CA ASN A 311 19.87 28.46 28.16
C ASN A 311 18.82 27.92 29.14
N LEU A 312 18.66 28.56 30.30
CA LEU A 312 17.73 28.18 31.37
C LEU A 312 16.25 28.10 30.92
N GLN A 313 15.89 28.79 29.83
CA GLN A 313 14.54 28.74 29.25
C GLN A 313 14.31 27.52 28.34
N MET A 314 15.36 26.71 28.08
CA MET A 314 15.24 25.52 27.26
C MET A 314 14.84 24.31 28.10
N SER A 315 13.77 23.62 27.68
CA SER A 315 13.34 22.35 28.27
C SER A 315 13.66 21.19 27.32
N LEU A 316 14.29 20.14 27.83
CA LEU A 316 14.47 18.89 27.07
C LEU A 316 13.13 18.20 26.86
N SER A 317 12.97 17.55 25.72
CA SER A 317 11.80 16.70 25.46
C SER A 317 11.84 15.46 26.34
N SER A 318 10.76 15.19 27.06
CA SER A 318 10.64 14.00 27.90
C SER A 318 10.11 12.80 27.10
N PRO A 319 10.44 11.55 27.51
CA PRO A 319 9.85 10.36 26.93
C PRO A 319 8.31 10.38 26.96
N LEU A 320 7.69 9.86 25.91
CA LEU A 320 6.25 9.81 25.72
C LEU A 320 5.75 8.36 25.79
N LYS A 321 4.52 8.20 26.31
CA LYS A 321 3.79 6.94 26.14
C LYS A 321 3.35 6.82 24.68
N ILE A 322 3.82 5.77 24.01
CA ILE A 322 3.46 5.49 22.62
C ILE A 322 1.95 5.32 22.50
N LYS A 323 1.34 6.03 21.55
CA LYS A 323 -0.08 5.92 21.23
C LYS A 323 -0.26 4.98 20.04
N TYR A 324 -1.12 3.98 20.23
CA TYR A 324 -1.57 3.07 19.18
C TYR A 324 -3.08 3.18 19.04
N HIS A 325 -3.56 3.04 17.81
CA HIS A 325 -4.97 2.82 17.54
C HIS A 325 -5.31 1.34 17.68
N SER A 326 -6.52 1.05 18.17
CA SER A 326 -7.13 -0.27 18.03
C SER A 326 -7.41 -0.57 16.54
N PRO A 327 -7.53 -1.84 16.14
CA PRO A 327 -7.88 -2.17 14.76
C PRO A 327 -9.17 -1.52 14.27
N GLU A 328 -10.16 -1.36 15.14
CA GLU A 328 -11.44 -0.72 14.84
C GLU A 328 -11.26 0.79 14.58
N GLU A 329 -10.42 1.47 15.37
CA GLU A 329 -10.02 2.86 15.12
C GLU A 329 -9.21 3.01 13.82
N GLU A 330 -8.29 2.10 13.53
CA GLU A 330 -7.55 2.11 12.25
C GLU A 330 -8.50 1.98 11.05
N ILE A 331 -9.56 1.16 11.17
CA ILE A 331 -10.60 1.00 10.14
C ILE A 331 -11.50 2.24 10.03
N ALA A 332 -11.76 2.92 11.13
CA ALA A 332 -12.56 4.14 11.13
C ALA A 332 -11.79 5.31 10.49
N PHE A 333 -10.51 5.49 10.86
CA PHE A 333 -9.74 6.67 10.54
C PHE A 333 -8.97 6.56 9.23
N GLY A 334 -8.33 5.43 8.94
CA GLY A 334 -7.54 5.26 7.71
C GLY A 334 -8.36 5.40 6.44
N PRO A 335 -9.34 4.50 6.21
CA PRO A 335 -10.31 4.64 5.11
C PRO A 335 -11.07 5.98 5.12
N GLY A 336 -11.39 6.53 6.30
CA GLY A 336 -12.06 7.83 6.41
C GLY A 336 -11.22 8.99 5.86
N CYS A 337 -9.95 9.07 6.25
CA CYS A 337 -9.03 10.09 5.73
C CYS A 337 -8.74 9.86 4.23
N TRP A 338 -8.64 8.61 3.79
CA TRP A 338 -8.46 8.26 2.38
C TRP A 338 -9.63 8.72 1.49
N LEU A 339 -10.87 8.53 1.96
CA LEU A 339 -12.06 9.03 1.25
C LEU A 339 -12.09 10.56 1.19
N TRP A 340 -11.67 11.25 2.25
CA TRP A 340 -11.57 12.71 2.23
C TRP A 340 -10.62 13.21 1.15
N ASP A 341 -9.43 12.61 1.06
CA ASP A 341 -8.45 12.97 0.03
C ASP A 341 -8.96 12.66 -1.38
N TYR A 342 -9.59 11.49 -1.59
CA TYR A 342 -10.21 11.15 -2.87
C TYR A 342 -11.27 12.17 -3.28
N LEU A 343 -12.15 12.55 -2.36
CA LEU A 343 -13.23 13.49 -2.63
C LEU A 343 -12.68 14.88 -3.00
N ARG A 344 -11.78 15.43 -2.18
CA ARG A 344 -11.30 16.80 -2.39
C ARG A 344 -10.42 16.96 -3.62
N ARG A 345 -9.74 15.89 -4.07
CA ARG A 345 -8.80 15.88 -5.21
C ARG A 345 -9.43 15.46 -6.54
N SER A 346 -10.44 14.59 -6.52
CA SER A 346 -11.06 14.10 -7.77
C SER A 346 -11.95 15.12 -8.48
N GLY A 347 -12.32 16.22 -7.80
CA GLY A 347 -13.32 17.17 -8.29
C GLY A 347 -14.77 16.66 -8.16
N ALA A 348 -14.98 15.48 -7.56
CA ALA A 348 -16.31 14.99 -7.22
C ALA A 348 -16.97 15.89 -6.17
N THR A 349 -18.30 15.88 -6.16
CA THR A 349 -19.11 16.71 -5.24
C THR A 349 -19.79 15.91 -4.14
N GLY A 350 -19.52 14.60 -4.09
CA GLY A 350 -20.03 13.70 -3.09
C GLY A 350 -19.82 12.23 -3.44
N PHE A 351 -20.45 11.37 -2.65
CA PHE A 351 -20.43 9.92 -2.77
C PHE A 351 -21.84 9.39 -3.01
N LEU A 352 -21.95 8.31 -3.77
CA LEU A 352 -23.15 7.49 -3.86
C LEU A 352 -22.85 6.06 -3.40
N LEU A 353 -23.62 5.57 -2.43
CA LEU A 353 -23.49 4.20 -1.90
C LEU A 353 -24.79 3.41 -2.09
N PRO A 354 -24.75 2.28 -2.82
CA PRO A 354 -25.75 1.23 -2.72
C PRO A 354 -25.80 0.65 -1.30
N LEU A 355 -26.77 1.10 -0.49
CA LEU A 355 -26.89 0.72 0.91
C LEU A 355 -27.89 -0.41 1.07
N SER A 356 -27.40 -1.63 1.36
CA SER A 356 -28.24 -2.84 1.44
C SER A 356 -28.81 -3.13 2.83
N GLY A 357 -28.35 -2.43 3.88
CA GLY A 357 -28.69 -2.77 5.27
C GLY A 357 -28.00 -4.04 5.79
N GLY A 358 -27.01 -4.54 5.05
CA GLY A 358 -26.08 -5.60 5.47
C GLY A 358 -24.78 -5.02 6.03
N ALA A 359 -23.96 -5.87 6.64
CA ALA A 359 -22.75 -5.48 7.37
C ALA A 359 -21.76 -4.63 6.56
N ASP A 360 -21.53 -4.99 5.29
CA ASP A 360 -20.44 -4.39 4.52
C ASP A 360 -20.77 -2.99 4.02
N SER A 361 -21.93 -2.80 3.38
CA SER A 361 -22.39 -1.48 2.93
C SER A 361 -22.61 -0.55 4.14
N SER A 362 -23.07 -1.09 5.26
CA SER A 362 -23.20 -0.32 6.52
C SER A 362 -21.85 0.07 7.11
N SER A 363 -20.81 -0.76 6.95
CA SER A 363 -19.45 -0.41 7.34
C SER A 363 -18.91 0.76 6.50
N VAL A 364 -19.14 0.74 5.17
CA VAL A 364 -18.78 1.86 4.29
C VAL A 364 -19.50 3.14 4.73
N ALA A 365 -20.81 3.06 5.02
CA ALA A 365 -21.58 4.21 5.49
C ALA A 365 -21.03 4.76 6.82
N GLY A 366 -20.72 3.89 7.79
CA GLY A 366 -20.11 4.28 9.05
C GLY A 366 -18.74 4.96 8.89
N ILE A 367 -17.92 4.51 7.94
CA ILE A 367 -16.63 5.15 7.60
C ILE A 367 -16.85 6.55 6.99
N VAL A 368 -17.82 6.73 6.09
CA VAL A 368 -18.15 8.06 5.54
C VAL A 368 -18.68 8.98 6.64
N GLY A 369 -19.48 8.46 7.57
CA GLY A 369 -19.92 9.18 8.76
C GLY A 369 -18.74 9.63 9.64
N CYS A 370 -17.78 8.74 9.90
CA CYS A 370 -16.53 9.05 10.61
C CYS A 370 -15.74 10.15 9.91
N MET A 371 -15.58 10.08 8.59
CA MET A 371 -14.94 11.13 7.78
C MET A 371 -15.61 12.49 8.01
N CYS A 372 -16.94 12.57 7.97
CA CYS A 372 -17.67 13.81 8.21
C CYS A 372 -17.44 14.36 9.63
N GLN A 373 -17.37 13.48 10.63
CA GLN A 373 -17.05 13.85 12.02
C GLN A 373 -15.62 14.39 12.15
N LEU A 374 -14.64 13.80 11.45
CA LEU A 374 -13.26 14.28 11.43
C LEU A 374 -13.16 15.68 10.79
N VAL A 375 -13.85 15.92 9.68
CA VAL A 375 -13.89 17.22 9.01
C VAL A 375 -14.41 18.31 9.94
N VAL A 376 -15.58 18.10 10.56
CA VAL A 376 -16.16 19.08 11.49
C VAL A 376 -15.24 19.31 12.71
N LYS A 377 -14.63 18.24 13.23
CA LYS A 377 -13.69 18.33 14.35
C LYS A 377 -12.47 19.19 14.01
N ASP A 378 -11.86 19.01 12.85
CA ASP A 378 -10.67 19.79 12.49
C ASP A 378 -10.99 21.24 12.11
N ILE A 379 -12.17 21.51 11.55
CA ILE A 379 -12.68 22.88 11.40
C ILE A 379 -12.83 23.54 12.77
N ALA A 380 -13.40 22.84 13.76
CA ALA A 380 -13.53 23.35 15.12
C ALA A 380 -12.16 23.56 15.80
N ASN A 381 -11.14 22.79 15.42
CA ASN A 381 -9.75 22.98 15.85
C ASN A 381 -9.02 24.10 15.10
N GLY A 382 -9.69 24.82 14.19
CA GLY A 382 -9.14 25.97 13.46
C GLY A 382 -8.34 25.62 12.20
N ASP A 383 -8.57 24.45 11.60
CA ASP A 383 -7.91 24.10 10.33
C ASP A 383 -8.59 24.79 9.14
N GLU A 384 -7.97 25.87 8.67
CA GLU A 384 -8.50 26.70 7.58
C GLU A 384 -8.49 25.99 6.20
N GLN A 385 -7.57 25.04 5.97
CA GLN A 385 -7.53 24.29 4.71
C GLN A 385 -8.69 23.30 4.64
N VAL A 386 -8.90 22.52 5.70
CA VAL A 386 -10.04 21.60 5.81
C VAL A 386 -11.36 22.37 5.70
N LYS A 387 -11.46 23.52 6.36
CA LYS A 387 -12.63 24.41 6.27
C LYS A 387 -12.88 24.90 4.85
N SER A 388 -11.85 25.37 4.15
CA SER A 388 -11.95 25.83 2.76
C SER A 388 -12.44 24.71 1.83
N ASP A 389 -11.86 23.52 1.95
CA ASP A 389 -12.27 22.35 1.16
C ASP A 389 -13.71 21.92 1.49
N ALA A 390 -14.10 21.92 2.76
CA ALA A 390 -15.46 21.56 3.18
C ALA A 390 -16.50 22.58 2.69
N ILE A 391 -16.19 23.88 2.72
CA ILE A 391 -17.02 24.94 2.14
C ILE A 391 -17.22 24.70 0.64
N ARG A 392 -16.13 24.43 -0.09
CA ARG A 392 -16.14 24.19 -1.54
C ARG A 392 -16.96 22.96 -1.90
N ILE A 393 -16.69 21.82 -1.27
CA ILE A 393 -17.33 20.54 -1.59
C ILE A 393 -18.79 20.53 -1.14
N GLY A 394 -19.07 21.01 0.08
CA GLY A 394 -20.43 21.14 0.61
C GLY A 394 -21.25 22.28 -0.01
N ARG A 395 -20.62 23.12 -0.83
CA ARG A 395 -21.20 24.31 -1.47
C ARG A 395 -21.92 25.21 -0.47
N TYR A 396 -21.24 25.53 0.62
CA TYR A 396 -21.75 26.51 1.58
C TYR A 396 -21.66 27.92 0.98
N THR A 397 -22.68 28.74 1.23
CA THR A 397 -22.77 30.13 0.77
C THR A 397 -22.78 31.08 1.98
N ASP A 398 -22.65 32.38 1.73
CA ASP A 398 -22.88 33.43 2.74
C ASP A 398 -21.99 33.31 3.99
N GLY A 399 -20.75 32.82 3.82
CA GLY A 399 -19.80 32.63 4.91
C GLY A 399 -20.10 31.45 5.84
N GLN A 400 -21.09 30.62 5.52
CA GLN A 400 -21.39 29.40 6.26
C GLN A 400 -20.30 28.34 6.06
N PHE A 401 -20.17 27.45 7.03
CA PHE A 401 -19.28 26.29 6.99
C PHE A 401 -19.86 25.17 7.86
N PRO A 402 -19.45 23.91 7.66
CA PRO A 402 -20.01 22.79 8.40
C PRO A 402 -19.64 22.86 9.88
N THR A 403 -20.66 22.78 10.74
CA THR A 403 -20.53 22.68 12.21
C THR A 403 -21.17 21.42 12.78
N ASP A 404 -21.96 20.70 11.98
CA ASP A 404 -22.59 19.44 12.32
C ASP A 404 -22.28 18.39 11.25
N SER A 405 -21.86 17.19 11.68
CA SER A 405 -21.42 16.15 10.76
C SER A 405 -22.57 15.57 9.95
N LYS A 406 -23.80 15.55 10.48
CA LYS A 406 -24.97 15.03 9.77
C LYS A 406 -25.40 15.98 8.67
N GLU A 407 -25.39 17.28 8.96
CA GLU A 407 -25.67 18.33 7.97
C GLU A 407 -24.64 18.30 6.83
N PHE A 408 -23.36 18.13 7.17
CA PHE A 408 -22.31 17.96 6.15
C PHE A 408 -22.54 16.69 5.33
N ALA A 409 -22.78 15.54 5.97
CA ALA A 409 -23.07 14.28 5.30
C ALA A 409 -24.28 14.40 4.36
N LYS A 410 -25.33 15.12 4.73
CA LYS A 410 -26.52 15.34 3.90
C LYS A 410 -26.21 16.02 2.57
N ARG A 411 -25.14 16.81 2.51
CA ARG A 411 -24.73 17.55 1.30
C ARG A 411 -23.88 16.72 0.35
N ILE A 412 -23.10 15.78 0.89
CA ILE A 412 -22.04 15.08 0.16
C ILE A 412 -22.22 13.57 0.10
N PHE A 413 -23.15 12.98 0.86
CA PHE A 413 -23.31 11.53 0.94
C PHE A 413 -24.73 11.11 0.62
N TYR A 414 -24.84 10.37 -0.48
CA TYR A 414 -26.09 9.88 -1.04
C TYR A 414 -26.14 8.36 -0.90
N THR A 415 -27.22 7.84 -0.37
CA THR A 415 -27.41 6.40 -0.18
C THR A 415 -28.67 5.95 -0.91
N VAL A 416 -28.65 4.73 -1.46
CA VAL A 416 -29.83 4.16 -2.14
C VAL A 416 -30.01 2.69 -1.76
N PHE A 417 -31.18 2.37 -1.21
CA PHE A 417 -31.65 1.00 -1.07
C PHE A 417 -32.38 0.60 -2.37
N MET A 418 -31.93 -0.51 -2.98
CA MET A 418 -32.48 -1.01 -4.25
C MET A 418 -33.13 -2.37 -4.02
N GLY A 419 -34.34 -2.35 -3.46
CA GLY A 419 -35.11 -3.54 -3.11
C GLY A 419 -35.68 -4.26 -4.33
N SER A 420 -35.89 -5.56 -4.21
CA SER A 420 -36.71 -6.37 -5.11
C SER A 420 -37.86 -7.04 -4.33
N GLU A 421 -38.72 -7.78 -5.02
CA GLU A 421 -39.78 -8.60 -4.41
C GLU A 421 -39.28 -9.60 -3.35
N ASN A 422 -37.98 -9.89 -3.36
CA ASN A 422 -37.32 -10.82 -2.44
C ASN A 422 -36.71 -10.11 -1.21
N SER A 423 -36.62 -8.78 -1.21
CA SER A 423 -35.99 -8.01 -0.14
C SER A 423 -36.90 -7.90 1.09
N SER A 424 -36.35 -8.10 2.29
CA SER A 424 -37.12 -8.02 3.53
C SER A 424 -37.35 -6.58 4.00
N ASP A 425 -38.44 -6.35 4.73
CA ASP A 425 -38.68 -5.05 5.39
C ASP A 425 -37.60 -4.75 6.44
N ALA A 426 -36.96 -5.78 6.98
CA ALA A 426 -35.90 -5.65 7.97
C ALA A 426 -34.61 -5.04 7.37
N THR A 427 -34.14 -5.52 6.21
CA THR A 427 -32.96 -4.95 5.53
C THR A 427 -33.23 -3.51 5.09
N ARG A 428 -34.41 -3.26 4.51
CA ARG A 428 -34.89 -1.92 4.12
C ARG A 428 -34.89 -0.95 5.30
N THR A 429 -35.46 -1.36 6.44
CA THR A 429 -35.54 -0.52 7.65
C THR A 429 -34.15 -0.22 8.21
N ARG A 430 -33.25 -1.22 8.30
CA ARG A 430 -31.88 -1.02 8.78
C ARG A 430 -31.11 -0.01 7.93
N ALA A 431 -31.22 -0.12 6.59
CA ALA A 431 -30.60 0.83 5.67
C ALA A 431 -31.09 2.26 5.92
N LYS A 432 -32.40 2.45 6.06
CA LYS A 432 -33.01 3.75 6.32
C LYS A 432 -32.57 4.34 7.67
N VAL A 433 -32.65 3.57 8.75
CA VAL A 433 -32.30 4.05 10.10
C VAL A 433 -30.83 4.48 10.13
N LEU A 434 -29.92 3.69 9.58
CA LEU A 434 -28.51 4.04 9.52
C LEU A 434 -28.26 5.31 8.69
N ALA A 435 -28.94 5.43 7.54
CA ALA A 435 -28.85 6.61 6.70
C ALA A 435 -29.30 7.89 7.45
N ASP A 436 -30.37 7.79 8.24
CA ASP A 436 -30.88 8.88 9.08
C ASP A 436 -29.94 9.18 10.27
N GLU A 437 -29.33 8.16 10.90
CA GLU A 437 -28.33 8.33 11.96
C GLU A 437 -27.09 9.10 11.47
N ILE A 438 -26.56 8.74 10.29
CA ILE A 438 -25.40 9.41 9.68
C ILE A 438 -25.78 10.79 9.11
N GLY A 439 -27.01 10.95 8.63
CA GLY A 439 -27.49 12.16 7.97
C GLY A 439 -27.37 12.14 6.45
N SER A 440 -27.15 10.98 5.82
CA SER A 440 -27.07 10.87 4.35
C SER A 440 -28.41 11.19 3.67
N TRP A 441 -28.36 11.62 2.41
CA TRP A 441 -29.57 11.74 1.60
C TRP A 441 -29.96 10.35 1.05
N HIS A 442 -31.08 9.80 1.53
CA HIS A 442 -31.45 8.40 1.29
C HIS A 442 -32.59 8.24 0.28
N LEU A 443 -32.40 7.32 -0.66
CA LEU A 443 -33.42 6.83 -1.57
C LEU A 443 -33.80 5.39 -1.27
N ASP A 444 -35.06 5.07 -1.52
CA ASP A 444 -35.58 3.72 -1.51
C ASP A 444 -36.32 3.46 -2.83
N VAL A 445 -35.82 2.49 -3.61
CA VAL A 445 -36.28 2.21 -4.97
C VAL A 445 -36.50 0.71 -5.15
N SER A 446 -37.61 0.33 -5.80
CA SER A 446 -37.82 -1.04 -6.30
C SER A 446 -37.23 -1.20 -7.71
N ILE A 447 -36.49 -2.30 -7.93
CA ILE A 447 -35.93 -2.64 -9.25
C ILE A 447 -36.82 -3.61 -10.05
N ASP A 448 -37.95 -4.07 -9.49
CA ASP A 448 -38.73 -5.19 -10.03
C ASP A 448 -39.29 -4.90 -11.42
N THR A 449 -39.68 -3.66 -11.69
CA THR A 449 -40.17 -3.23 -13.01
C THR A 449 -39.08 -3.38 -14.07
N VAL A 450 -37.85 -2.98 -13.75
CA VAL A 450 -36.69 -3.07 -14.66
C VAL A 450 -36.29 -4.53 -14.87
N VAL A 451 -36.22 -5.31 -13.79
CA VAL A 451 -35.93 -6.75 -13.86
C VAL A 451 -36.97 -7.46 -14.73
N SER A 452 -38.26 -7.20 -14.51
CA SER A 452 -39.36 -7.79 -15.28
C SER A 452 -39.30 -7.43 -16.76
N ALA A 453 -38.91 -6.20 -17.10
CA ALA A 453 -38.71 -5.79 -18.49
C ALA A 453 -37.59 -6.59 -19.16
N PHE A 454 -36.45 -6.78 -18.50
CA PHE A 454 -35.34 -7.61 -19.00
C PHE A 454 -35.74 -9.07 -19.18
N LEU A 455 -36.47 -9.65 -18.22
CA LEU A 455 -36.93 -11.03 -18.31
C LEU A 455 -37.98 -11.22 -19.41
N SER A 456 -38.87 -10.24 -19.61
CA SER A 456 -39.86 -10.26 -20.68
C SER A 456 -39.20 -10.16 -22.05
N LEU A 457 -38.17 -9.32 -22.19
CA LEU A 457 -37.36 -9.24 -23.40
C LEU A 457 -36.64 -10.57 -23.67
N PHE A 458 -36.00 -11.18 -22.66
CA PHE A 458 -35.34 -12.48 -22.79
C PHE A 458 -36.32 -13.57 -23.24
N GLN A 459 -37.52 -13.61 -22.65
CA GLN A 459 -38.57 -14.54 -23.05
C GLN A 459 -39.02 -14.30 -24.49
N THR A 460 -39.17 -13.05 -24.91
CA THR A 460 -39.56 -12.69 -26.27
C THR A 460 -38.50 -13.14 -27.29
N VAL A 461 -37.22 -12.98 -26.96
CA VAL A 461 -36.10 -13.33 -27.87
C VAL A 461 -35.84 -14.84 -27.91
N THR A 462 -35.99 -15.55 -26.80
CA THR A 462 -35.55 -16.96 -26.68
C THR A 462 -36.70 -17.98 -26.60
N GLY A 463 -37.93 -17.51 -26.38
CA GLY A 463 -39.09 -18.37 -26.09
C GLY A 463 -39.06 -19.03 -24.71
N LYS A 464 -38.06 -18.77 -23.87
CA LYS A 464 -37.90 -19.37 -22.54
C LYS A 464 -37.89 -18.32 -21.45
N ARG A 465 -38.51 -18.60 -20.31
CA ARG A 465 -38.45 -17.77 -19.11
C ARG A 465 -37.71 -18.54 -17.99
N PRO A 466 -36.58 -18.02 -17.48
CA PRO A 466 -35.86 -18.67 -16.39
C PRO A 466 -36.70 -18.68 -15.10
N ARG A 467 -36.52 -19.71 -14.27
CA ARG A 467 -37.16 -19.83 -12.96
C ARG A 467 -36.13 -19.91 -11.83
N TYR A 468 -36.50 -19.43 -10.64
CA TYR A 468 -35.68 -19.64 -9.44
C TYR A 468 -35.61 -21.13 -9.09
N LYS A 469 -34.55 -21.53 -8.41
CA LYS A 469 -34.35 -22.92 -7.99
C LYS A 469 -35.46 -23.40 -7.07
N VAL A 470 -35.90 -22.54 -6.15
CA VAL A 470 -37.04 -22.80 -5.24
C VAL A 470 -38.36 -23.03 -5.99
N ASP A 471 -38.49 -22.53 -7.22
CA ASP A 471 -39.67 -22.69 -8.07
C ASP A 471 -39.43 -23.72 -9.21
N GLY A 472 -38.44 -24.61 -9.05
CA GLY A 472 -38.16 -25.71 -9.98
C GLY A 472 -37.26 -25.37 -11.18
N GLY A 473 -36.54 -24.25 -11.12
CA GLY A 473 -35.49 -23.90 -12.09
C GLY A 473 -34.16 -24.63 -11.86
N SER A 474 -33.31 -24.67 -12.88
CA SER A 474 -31.94 -25.19 -12.75
C SER A 474 -31.01 -24.23 -12.00
N ASN A 475 -29.85 -24.71 -11.54
CA ASN A 475 -28.82 -23.85 -10.93
C ASN A 475 -28.37 -22.72 -11.89
N THR A 476 -28.35 -22.98 -13.20
CA THR A 476 -27.98 -21.99 -14.21
C THR A 476 -29.02 -20.87 -14.32
N GLU A 477 -30.30 -21.22 -14.35
CA GLU A 477 -31.39 -20.25 -14.37
C GLU A 477 -31.39 -19.39 -13.11
N ASN A 478 -31.26 -20.04 -11.95
CA ASN A 478 -31.23 -19.39 -10.65
C ASN A 478 -30.09 -18.37 -10.54
N LEU A 479 -28.87 -18.78 -10.90
CA LEU A 479 -27.71 -17.88 -10.92
C LEU A 479 -27.89 -16.75 -11.95
N GLY A 480 -28.52 -17.04 -13.10
CA GLY A 480 -28.85 -16.03 -14.10
C GLY A 480 -29.78 -14.94 -13.56
N LEU A 481 -30.83 -15.34 -12.84
CA LEU A 481 -31.81 -14.44 -12.20
C LEU A 481 -31.19 -13.59 -11.08
N GLN A 482 -30.30 -14.15 -10.27
CA GLN A 482 -29.57 -13.39 -9.25
C GLN A 482 -28.62 -12.36 -9.88
N ASN A 483 -27.86 -12.80 -10.90
CA ASN A 483 -26.89 -11.95 -11.58
C ASN A 483 -27.54 -10.75 -12.27
N ILE A 484 -28.71 -10.90 -12.90
CA ILE A 484 -29.37 -9.79 -13.59
C ILE A 484 -29.86 -8.73 -12.60
N GLN A 485 -30.42 -9.15 -11.45
CA GLN A 485 -30.78 -8.23 -10.36
C GLN A 485 -29.55 -7.46 -9.87
N ALA A 486 -28.45 -8.16 -9.61
CA ALA A 486 -27.20 -7.57 -9.12
C ALA A 486 -26.61 -6.53 -10.11
N ARG A 487 -26.65 -6.81 -11.42
CA ARG A 487 -26.15 -5.89 -12.46
C ARG A 487 -27.05 -4.69 -12.67
N ILE A 488 -28.38 -4.85 -12.59
CA ILE A 488 -29.32 -3.73 -12.71
C ILE A 488 -29.07 -2.70 -11.59
N ARG A 489 -28.78 -3.17 -10.37
CA ARG A 489 -28.40 -2.28 -9.26
C ARG A 489 -27.16 -1.45 -9.56
N MET A 490 -26.14 -2.04 -10.18
CA MET A 490 -24.94 -1.31 -10.61
C MET A 490 -25.27 -0.24 -11.65
N VAL A 491 -26.05 -0.59 -12.69
CA VAL A 491 -26.47 0.36 -13.73
C VAL A 491 -27.22 1.54 -13.12
N LEU A 492 -28.15 1.28 -12.22
CA LEU A 492 -28.91 2.33 -11.53
C LEU A 492 -28.00 3.19 -10.63
N ALA A 493 -27.06 2.59 -9.89
CA ALA A 493 -26.13 3.32 -9.05
C ALA A 493 -25.30 4.34 -9.84
N PHE A 494 -24.70 3.93 -10.97
CA PHE A 494 -23.93 4.85 -11.81
C PHE A 494 -24.78 5.93 -12.48
N MET A 495 -26.02 5.58 -12.88
CA MET A 495 -26.97 6.57 -13.39
C MET A 495 -27.29 7.63 -12.34
N LEU A 496 -27.58 7.21 -11.10
CA LEU A 496 -27.85 8.12 -10.00
C LEU A 496 -26.62 8.97 -9.66
N ALA A 497 -25.43 8.38 -9.60
CA ALA A 497 -24.20 9.11 -9.29
C ALA A 497 -23.88 10.20 -10.32
N SER A 498 -24.25 9.97 -11.58
CA SER A 498 -24.07 10.92 -12.68
C SER A 498 -25.16 12.00 -12.73
N LEU A 499 -26.41 11.68 -12.34
CA LEU A 499 -27.57 12.54 -12.57
C LEU A 499 -28.18 13.17 -11.31
N LEU A 500 -27.98 12.61 -10.11
CA LEU A 500 -28.46 13.23 -8.89
C LEU A 500 -27.88 14.63 -8.62
N PRO A 501 -26.60 14.94 -8.93
CA PRO A 501 -26.12 16.32 -8.88
C PRO A 501 -27.01 17.23 -9.74
N TRP A 502 -27.28 16.85 -10.99
CA TRP A 502 -28.18 17.60 -11.88
C TRP A 502 -29.59 17.76 -11.32
N VAL A 503 -30.19 16.68 -10.76
CA VAL A 503 -31.50 16.74 -10.09
C VAL A 503 -31.51 17.77 -8.95
N HIS A 504 -30.40 17.88 -8.22
CA HIS A 504 -30.24 18.84 -7.13
C HIS A 504 -29.72 20.22 -7.58
N SER A 505 -29.68 20.50 -8.88
CA SER A 505 -29.08 21.73 -9.43
C SER A 505 -27.64 21.96 -8.94
N LYS A 506 -26.89 20.86 -8.81
CA LYS A 506 -25.47 20.83 -8.50
C LYS A 506 -24.66 20.42 -9.73
N PRO A 507 -23.53 21.10 -10.01
CA PRO A 507 -22.59 20.63 -11.03
C PRO A 507 -21.81 19.41 -10.51
N GLY A 508 -21.11 18.73 -11.42
CA GLY A 508 -20.21 17.63 -11.06
C GLY A 508 -20.90 16.28 -11.01
N PHE A 509 -20.24 15.34 -10.33
CA PHE A 509 -20.63 13.92 -10.22
C PHE A 509 -20.41 13.43 -8.80
N TYR A 510 -20.98 12.27 -8.47
CA TYR A 510 -20.66 11.53 -7.24
C TYR A 510 -19.78 10.33 -7.55
N LEU A 511 -18.88 10.00 -6.63
CA LEU A 511 -18.11 8.76 -6.69
C LEU A 511 -18.97 7.61 -6.17
N VAL A 512 -19.15 6.56 -6.97
CA VAL A 512 -19.82 5.34 -6.55
C VAL A 512 -18.89 4.57 -5.60
N LEU A 513 -19.40 4.25 -4.41
CA LEU A 513 -18.69 3.47 -3.40
C LEU A 513 -19.05 1.98 -3.51
N GLY A 514 -18.03 1.13 -3.66
CA GLY A 514 -18.17 -0.32 -3.57
C GLY A 514 -18.11 -0.81 -2.13
N SER A 515 -18.68 -1.99 -1.86
CA SER A 515 -18.75 -2.57 -0.52
C SER A 515 -18.38 -4.05 -0.46
N SER A 516 -17.59 -4.56 -1.40
CA SER A 516 -17.06 -5.94 -1.29
C SER A 516 -15.92 -5.97 -0.28
N ASN A 517 -15.85 -7.00 0.55
CA ASN A 517 -14.75 -7.20 1.50
C ASN A 517 -13.64 -8.10 0.92
N VAL A 518 -12.51 -8.19 1.64
CA VAL A 518 -11.31 -8.90 1.16
C VAL A 518 -11.52 -10.43 1.03
N ASP A 519 -12.37 -11.02 1.88
CA ASP A 519 -12.58 -12.46 1.93
C ASP A 519 -13.49 -12.92 0.77
N GLU A 520 -14.55 -12.15 0.49
CA GLU A 520 -15.40 -12.32 -0.70
C GLU A 520 -14.60 -12.14 -2.00
N ALA A 521 -13.75 -11.11 -2.06
CA ALA A 521 -12.86 -10.87 -3.19
C ALA A 521 -11.90 -12.06 -3.41
N LEU A 522 -11.29 -12.58 -2.34
CA LEU A 522 -10.37 -13.73 -2.40
C LEU A 522 -11.07 -14.97 -2.94
N ARG A 523 -12.31 -15.21 -2.48
CA ARG A 523 -13.13 -16.34 -2.91
C ARG A 523 -13.75 -16.12 -4.31
N GLY A 524 -13.85 -14.87 -4.73
CA GLY A 524 -14.60 -14.41 -5.89
C GLY A 524 -16.12 -14.62 -5.76
N TYR A 525 -16.64 -14.51 -4.53
CA TYR A 525 -18.07 -14.58 -4.22
C TYR A 525 -18.72 -13.21 -4.42
N LEU A 526 -18.86 -12.84 -5.70
CA LEU A 526 -19.47 -11.60 -6.17
C LEU A 526 -19.92 -11.78 -7.62
N THR A 527 -20.91 -11.02 -8.08
CA THR A 527 -21.28 -11.05 -9.49
C THR A 527 -20.36 -10.12 -10.27
N LYS A 528 -19.75 -10.62 -11.35
CA LYS A 528 -18.91 -9.77 -12.20
C LYS A 528 -19.77 -8.63 -12.79
N TYR A 529 -19.38 -7.39 -12.50
CA TYR A 529 -20.07 -6.14 -12.86
C TYR A 529 -21.42 -5.90 -12.16
N ASP A 530 -21.57 -6.35 -10.91
CA ASP A 530 -22.58 -5.81 -9.98
C ASP A 530 -22.02 -4.62 -9.19
N CYS A 531 -22.66 -4.24 -8.07
CA CYS A 531 -22.18 -3.17 -7.19
C CYS A 531 -20.83 -3.44 -6.50
N SER A 532 -20.20 -4.61 -6.71
CA SER A 532 -18.78 -4.83 -6.44
C SER A 532 -17.86 -4.06 -7.39
N SER A 533 -18.38 -3.68 -8.56
CA SER A 533 -17.77 -2.74 -9.52
C SER A 533 -18.32 -1.34 -9.27
N ALA A 534 -17.46 -0.46 -8.79
CA ALA A 534 -17.72 0.92 -8.40
C ALA A 534 -16.49 1.77 -8.77
N ASP A 535 -16.46 3.05 -8.39
CA ASP A 535 -15.28 3.90 -8.64
C ASP A 535 -14.15 3.56 -7.64
N ILE A 536 -14.50 3.48 -6.35
CA ILE A 536 -13.58 3.16 -5.26
C ILE A 536 -14.25 2.31 -4.18
N ASN A 537 -13.46 1.51 -3.46
CA ASN A 537 -13.95 0.67 -2.36
C ASN A 537 -13.10 0.84 -1.08
N PRO A 538 -13.61 1.52 -0.02
CA PRO A 538 -12.84 1.78 1.19
C PRO A 538 -12.66 0.55 2.09
N ILE A 539 -13.41 -0.54 1.88
CA ILE A 539 -13.35 -1.76 2.70
C ILE A 539 -12.81 -2.99 1.94
N GLY A 540 -12.45 -2.83 0.66
CA GLY A 540 -12.06 -3.93 -0.22
C GLY A 540 -10.84 -4.73 0.20
N SER A 541 -10.07 -4.23 1.17
CA SER A 541 -8.94 -4.92 1.77
C SER A 541 -9.12 -5.20 3.27
N ILE A 542 -10.35 -5.17 3.81
CA ILE A 542 -10.64 -5.43 5.22
C ILE A 542 -11.38 -6.76 5.37
N SER A 543 -11.02 -7.56 6.39
CA SER A 543 -11.64 -8.85 6.67
C SER A 543 -13.09 -8.72 7.18
N LYS A 544 -13.94 -9.70 6.87
CA LYS A 544 -15.33 -9.71 7.35
C LYS A 544 -15.41 -9.68 8.88
N GLN A 545 -14.48 -10.37 9.55
CA GLN A 545 -14.40 -10.39 11.00
C GLN A 545 -14.09 -9.00 11.58
N ASP A 546 -13.14 -8.29 10.96
CA ASP A 546 -12.77 -6.96 11.42
C ASP A 546 -13.86 -5.93 11.11
N LEU A 547 -14.59 -6.07 10.00
CA LEU A 547 -15.78 -5.26 9.73
C LEU A 547 -16.86 -5.47 10.80
N ARG A 548 -17.15 -6.71 11.21
CA ARG A 548 -18.09 -6.98 12.31
C ARG A 548 -17.66 -6.36 13.63
N ARG A 549 -16.36 -6.41 13.95
CA ARG A 549 -15.82 -5.73 15.14
C ARG A 549 -15.94 -4.22 15.05
N PHE A 550 -15.63 -3.66 13.89
CA PHE A 550 -15.79 -2.24 13.59
C PHE A 550 -17.24 -1.80 13.76
N LEU A 551 -18.23 -2.55 13.27
CA LEU A 551 -19.66 -2.20 13.43
C LEU A 551 -20.06 -2.05 14.90
N LYS A 552 -19.64 -2.98 15.77
CA LYS A 552 -19.89 -2.89 17.23
C LYS A 552 -19.21 -1.68 17.86
N TRP A 553 -17.97 -1.42 17.46
CA TRP A 553 -17.22 -0.27 17.94
C TRP A 553 -17.87 1.05 17.48
N ALA A 554 -18.22 1.16 16.20
CA ALA A 554 -18.84 2.32 15.60
C ALA A 554 -20.22 2.63 16.19
N ALA A 555 -21.00 1.59 16.53
CA ALA A 555 -22.29 1.76 17.19
C ALA A 555 -22.21 2.56 18.50
N THR A 556 -21.09 2.40 19.22
CA THR A 556 -20.87 3.01 20.53
C THR A 556 -20.01 4.28 20.46
N HIS A 557 -18.98 4.29 19.61
CA HIS A 557 -17.97 5.36 19.59
C HIS A 557 -18.27 6.44 18.55
N LEU A 558 -19.04 6.14 17.50
CA LEU A 558 -19.44 7.12 16.47
C LEU A 558 -20.90 7.57 16.63
N GLY A 559 -21.66 6.95 17.55
CA GLY A 559 -23.07 7.29 17.80
C GLY A 559 -24.07 6.73 16.77
N PHE A 560 -23.68 5.69 16.03
CA PHE A 560 -24.52 5.04 15.00
C PHE A 560 -25.12 3.73 15.52
N SER A 561 -26.03 3.83 16.50
CA SER A 561 -26.51 2.69 17.29
C SER A 561 -27.08 1.53 16.47
N SER A 562 -27.69 1.81 15.32
CA SER A 562 -28.24 0.80 14.41
C SER A 562 -27.20 -0.19 13.86
N LEU A 563 -25.91 0.17 13.86
CA LEU A 563 -24.83 -0.72 13.42
C LEU A 563 -24.70 -1.98 14.30
N ALA A 564 -25.12 -1.92 15.57
CA ALA A 564 -25.14 -3.09 16.44
C ALA A 564 -26.19 -4.11 16.00
N ASP A 565 -27.39 -3.64 15.63
CA ASP A 565 -28.48 -4.49 15.13
C ASP A 565 -28.12 -5.08 13.76
N ILE A 566 -27.45 -4.30 12.91
CA ILE A 566 -26.94 -4.77 11.61
C ILE A 566 -25.90 -5.87 11.77
N GLU A 567 -24.98 -5.76 12.73
CA GLU A 567 -23.98 -6.79 12.98
C GLU A 567 -24.59 -8.10 13.50
N ALA A 568 -25.63 -7.98 14.34
CA ALA A 568 -26.31 -9.13 14.92
C ALA A 568 -27.19 -9.87 13.89
N ALA A 569 -27.59 -9.21 12.81
CA ALA A 569 -28.41 -9.82 11.76
C ALA A 569 -27.64 -10.92 10.99
N PRO A 570 -28.33 -12.00 10.58
CA PRO A 570 -27.70 -13.05 9.78
C PRO A 570 -27.30 -12.52 8.39
N PRO A 571 -26.10 -12.86 7.88
CA PRO A 571 -25.66 -12.41 6.56
C PRO A 571 -26.44 -13.14 5.46
N THR A 572 -27.15 -12.37 4.62
CA THR A 572 -27.96 -12.88 3.51
C THR A 572 -27.95 -11.91 2.32
N ALA A 573 -28.00 -12.46 1.10
CA ALA A 573 -28.04 -11.69 -0.14
C ALA A 573 -29.46 -11.33 -0.61
N GLU A 574 -30.51 -11.96 -0.06
CA GLU A 574 -31.94 -11.74 -0.42
C GLU A 574 -32.20 -11.64 -1.95
N LEU A 575 -31.53 -12.47 -2.76
CA LEU A 575 -31.69 -12.47 -4.24
C LEU A 575 -32.63 -13.56 -4.76
N GLU A 576 -33.04 -14.49 -3.89
CA GLU A 576 -33.99 -15.57 -4.15
C GLU A 576 -35.24 -15.42 -3.26
N PRO A 577 -36.41 -15.92 -3.70
CA PRO A 577 -37.61 -15.92 -2.87
C PRO A 577 -37.39 -16.65 -1.54
N VAL A 578 -37.56 -15.94 -0.43
CA VAL A 578 -37.53 -16.55 0.91
C VAL A 578 -38.77 -17.42 1.10
N ARG A 579 -38.56 -18.70 1.38
CA ARG A 579 -39.63 -19.65 1.74
C ARG A 579 -39.45 -20.06 3.20
N SER A 580 -40.50 -20.56 3.86
CA SER A 580 -40.47 -20.91 5.30
C SER A 580 -39.36 -21.91 5.69
N ASN A 581 -38.78 -22.60 4.72
CA ASN A 581 -37.75 -23.62 4.85
C ASN A 581 -36.39 -23.24 4.20
N TYR A 582 -36.23 -22.04 3.65
CA TYR A 582 -35.00 -21.64 2.95
C TYR A 582 -34.71 -20.14 3.04
N SER A 583 -33.51 -19.81 3.54
CA SER A 583 -32.90 -18.48 3.46
C SER A 583 -31.47 -18.61 2.92
N GLN A 584 -31.08 -17.70 2.04
CA GLN A 584 -29.76 -17.71 1.41
C GLN A 584 -28.72 -17.14 2.37
N LEU A 585 -27.96 -18.00 3.06
CA LEU A 585 -26.84 -17.61 3.92
C LEU A 585 -25.51 -17.69 3.15
N ASP A 586 -24.70 -16.63 3.21
CA ASP A 586 -23.47 -16.52 2.42
C ASP A 586 -22.48 -17.67 2.66
N GLU A 587 -22.21 -18.01 3.94
CA GLU A 587 -21.24 -19.06 4.29
C GLU A 587 -21.69 -20.44 3.83
N VAL A 588 -23.01 -20.68 3.80
CA VAL A 588 -23.60 -21.94 3.32
C VAL A 588 -23.45 -22.03 1.80
N ASP A 589 -23.72 -20.95 1.07
CA ASP A 589 -23.59 -20.94 -0.40
C ASP A 589 -22.11 -21.02 -0.84
N MET A 590 -21.20 -20.35 -0.12
CA MET A 590 -19.77 -20.47 -0.37
C MET A 590 -19.23 -21.88 -0.04
N GLY A 591 -19.88 -22.60 0.88
CA GLY A 591 -19.42 -23.86 1.45
C GLY A 591 -18.19 -23.69 2.36
N MET A 592 -18.04 -22.50 2.95
CA MET A 592 -16.92 -22.13 3.82
C MET A 592 -17.27 -20.89 4.65
N THR A 593 -16.82 -20.90 5.90
CA THR A 593 -17.00 -19.76 6.81
C THR A 593 -16.00 -18.65 6.50
N TYR A 594 -16.33 -17.41 6.89
CA TYR A 594 -15.40 -16.28 6.82
C TYR A 594 -14.14 -16.53 7.65
N ASN A 595 -14.25 -17.27 8.76
CA ASN A 595 -13.11 -17.67 9.58
C ASN A 595 -12.12 -18.55 8.81
N GLU A 596 -12.64 -19.53 8.07
CA GLU A 596 -11.84 -20.38 7.20
C GLU A 596 -11.24 -19.57 6.05
N LEU A 597 -12.00 -18.68 5.41
CA LEU A 597 -11.53 -17.82 4.33
C LEU A 597 -10.36 -16.93 4.75
N SER A 598 -10.45 -16.26 5.90
CA SER A 598 -9.33 -15.45 6.39
C SER A 598 -8.10 -16.31 6.72
N ALA A 599 -8.29 -17.54 7.22
CA ALA A 599 -7.19 -18.47 7.44
C ALA A 599 -6.53 -18.89 6.12
N TYR A 600 -7.32 -19.24 5.10
CA TYR A 600 -6.81 -19.55 3.76
C TYR A 600 -6.09 -18.35 3.13
N GLY A 601 -6.64 -17.14 3.27
CA GLY A 601 -6.02 -15.90 2.79
C GLY A 601 -4.64 -15.68 3.38
N ARG A 602 -4.52 -15.76 4.70
CA ARG A 602 -3.24 -15.62 5.42
C ARG A 602 -2.25 -16.72 5.03
N LEU A 603 -2.67 -17.99 5.00
CA LEU A 603 -1.79 -19.10 4.59
C LEU A 603 -1.29 -18.94 3.15
N ARG A 604 -2.20 -18.58 2.23
CA ARG A 604 -1.87 -18.37 0.82
C ARG A 604 -0.92 -17.19 0.61
N LYS A 605 -1.23 -16.03 1.20
CA LYS A 605 -0.52 -14.79 0.88
C LYS A 605 0.62 -14.50 1.86
N ILE A 606 0.44 -14.61 3.17
CA ILE A 606 1.49 -14.30 4.15
C ILE A 606 2.48 -15.47 4.25
N PHE A 607 1.97 -16.69 4.46
CA PHE A 607 2.80 -17.90 4.60
C PHE A 607 3.16 -18.57 3.26
N ARG A 608 2.78 -17.95 2.13
CA ARG A 608 3.13 -18.39 0.77
C ARG A 608 2.77 -19.85 0.45
N CYS A 609 1.70 -20.37 1.06
CA CYS A 609 1.29 -21.76 0.89
C CYS A 609 0.53 -21.98 -0.42
N GLY A 610 0.94 -23.00 -1.18
CA GLY A 610 0.13 -23.62 -2.24
C GLY A 610 -0.80 -24.69 -1.66
N PRO A 611 -1.52 -25.48 -2.49
CA PRO A 611 -2.51 -26.45 -2.00
C PRO A 611 -1.92 -27.46 -1.01
N VAL A 612 -0.79 -28.08 -1.35
CA VAL A 612 -0.17 -29.14 -0.53
C VAL A 612 0.36 -28.60 0.80
N SER A 613 1.05 -27.44 0.78
CA SER A 613 1.58 -26.86 2.02
C SER A 613 0.47 -26.29 2.91
N MET A 614 -0.60 -25.75 2.33
CA MET A 614 -1.79 -25.34 3.07
C MET A 614 -2.45 -26.54 3.75
N PHE A 615 -2.64 -27.65 3.02
CA PHE A 615 -3.16 -28.89 3.57
C PHE A 615 -2.32 -29.37 4.77
N LYS A 616 -0.99 -29.49 4.62
CA LYS A 616 -0.10 -29.91 5.72
C LYS A 616 -0.22 -28.98 6.93
N ASN A 617 -0.22 -27.67 6.71
CA ASN A 617 -0.35 -26.69 7.79
C ASN A 617 -1.69 -26.83 8.54
N LEU A 618 -2.79 -26.96 7.80
CA LEU A 618 -4.12 -27.11 8.37
C LEU A 618 -4.33 -28.47 9.04
N CYS A 619 -3.68 -29.54 8.60
CA CYS A 619 -3.68 -30.80 9.34
C CYS A 619 -3.06 -30.65 10.74
N PHE A 620 -2.02 -29.82 10.90
CA PHE A 620 -1.51 -29.50 12.24
C PHE A 620 -2.45 -28.58 13.02
N GLY A 621 -2.98 -27.53 12.36
CA GLY A 621 -3.80 -26.51 13.04
C GLY A 621 -5.23 -26.97 13.37
N TRP A 622 -5.83 -27.81 12.54
CA TRP A 622 -7.21 -28.29 12.64
C TRP A 622 -7.32 -29.79 12.94
N GLY A 623 -6.21 -30.52 13.03
CA GLY A 623 -6.20 -31.98 13.22
C GLY A 623 -6.86 -32.47 14.51
N SER A 624 -7.10 -31.59 15.48
CA SER A 624 -7.90 -31.90 16.69
C SER A 624 -9.40 -31.89 16.44
N LYS A 625 -9.86 -31.28 15.34
CA LYS A 625 -11.28 -31.09 15.00
C LYS A 625 -11.68 -31.79 13.70
N LEU A 626 -10.77 -31.92 12.76
CA LEU A 626 -11.01 -32.45 11.41
C LEU A 626 -10.01 -33.55 11.09
N SER A 627 -10.46 -34.59 10.41
CA SER A 627 -9.62 -35.62 9.82
C SER A 627 -8.79 -35.06 8.64
N PRO A 628 -7.67 -35.71 8.28
CA PRO A 628 -6.92 -35.34 7.08
C PRO A 628 -7.79 -35.28 5.82
N SER A 629 -8.72 -36.22 5.64
CA SER A 629 -9.64 -36.24 4.49
C SER A 629 -10.52 -34.98 4.43
N GLU A 630 -11.12 -34.58 5.55
CA GLU A 630 -11.95 -33.37 5.61
C GLU A 630 -11.16 -32.08 5.37
N VAL A 631 -9.91 -32.02 5.86
CA VAL A 631 -9.00 -30.88 5.57
C VAL A 631 -8.66 -30.85 4.08
N ALA A 632 -8.39 -32.01 3.47
CA ALA A 632 -8.09 -32.12 2.04
C ALA A 632 -9.27 -31.59 1.19
N ASP A 633 -10.50 -32.01 1.50
CA ASP A 633 -11.69 -31.56 0.79
C ASP A 633 -11.88 -30.04 0.88
N LYS A 634 -11.72 -29.47 2.08
CA LYS A 634 -11.79 -28.02 2.28
C LYS A 634 -10.73 -27.25 1.49
N VAL A 635 -9.48 -27.70 1.51
CA VAL A 635 -8.39 -27.07 0.75
C VAL A 635 -8.61 -27.17 -0.76
N LYS A 636 -9.02 -28.34 -1.25
CA LYS A 636 -9.35 -28.56 -2.66
C LYS A 636 -10.50 -27.67 -3.12
N HIS A 637 -11.55 -27.57 -2.31
CA HIS A 637 -12.70 -26.70 -2.55
C HIS A 637 -12.29 -25.23 -2.64
N PHE A 638 -11.48 -24.74 -1.68
CA PHE A 638 -10.92 -23.39 -1.71
C PHE A 638 -10.15 -23.11 -3.01
N PHE A 639 -9.15 -23.93 -3.35
CA PHE A 639 -8.30 -23.68 -4.52
C PHE A 639 -9.03 -23.80 -5.85
N LYS A 640 -10.00 -24.72 -5.98
CA LYS A 640 -10.88 -24.81 -7.15
C LYS A 640 -11.57 -23.47 -7.36
N TYR A 641 -12.24 -22.97 -6.33
CA TYR A 641 -13.06 -21.78 -6.46
C TYR A 641 -12.29 -20.46 -6.55
N TYR A 642 -11.21 -20.33 -5.77
CA TYR A 642 -10.22 -19.26 -5.95
C TYR A 642 -9.77 -19.19 -7.42
N SER A 643 -9.45 -20.34 -8.02
CA SER A 643 -8.89 -20.38 -9.37
C SER A 643 -9.91 -20.10 -10.48
N ILE A 644 -11.14 -20.61 -10.41
CA ILE A 644 -12.17 -20.32 -11.43
C ILE A 644 -12.65 -18.87 -11.38
N ASN A 645 -12.62 -18.24 -10.20
CA ASN A 645 -13.11 -16.88 -10.02
C ASN A 645 -12.00 -15.82 -10.10
N ARG A 646 -10.72 -16.19 -10.23
CA ARG A 646 -9.63 -15.21 -10.22
C ARG A 646 -9.77 -14.13 -11.30
N HIS A 647 -10.36 -14.46 -12.45
CA HIS A 647 -10.66 -13.50 -13.51
C HIS A 647 -11.54 -12.32 -13.05
N LYS A 648 -12.30 -12.44 -11.96
CA LYS A 648 -13.09 -11.33 -11.40
C LYS A 648 -12.19 -10.28 -10.76
N MET A 649 -11.06 -10.68 -10.18
CA MET A 649 -10.11 -9.76 -9.52
C MET A 649 -9.44 -8.80 -10.49
N THR A 650 -9.34 -9.17 -11.78
CA THR A 650 -8.73 -8.32 -12.83
C THR A 650 -9.54 -7.06 -13.13
N VAL A 651 -10.81 -7.03 -12.74
CA VAL A 651 -11.73 -5.90 -12.98
C VAL A 651 -12.43 -5.44 -11.70
N LEU A 652 -11.98 -5.93 -10.54
CA LEU A 652 -12.56 -5.52 -9.27
C LEU A 652 -12.14 -4.08 -8.96
N THR A 653 -13.04 -3.34 -8.33
CA THR A 653 -12.85 -1.93 -7.95
C THR A 653 -11.54 -1.72 -7.18
N PRO A 654 -10.76 -0.67 -7.50
CA PRO A 654 -9.62 -0.26 -6.69
C PRO A 654 -10.03 -0.03 -5.24
N SER A 655 -9.28 -0.61 -4.31
CA SER A 655 -9.63 -0.58 -2.89
C SER A 655 -8.50 -0.06 -2.01
N TYR A 656 -8.90 0.64 -0.94
CA TYR A 656 -8.02 1.01 0.16
C TYR A 656 -7.21 -0.21 0.61
N HIS A 657 -5.89 -0.08 0.74
CA HIS A 657 -5.04 -1.17 1.20
C HIS A 657 -5.00 -1.24 2.74
N ALA A 658 -5.33 -2.40 3.32
CA ALA A 658 -5.31 -2.61 4.77
C ALA A 658 -4.67 -3.96 5.14
N GLU A 659 -5.31 -5.07 4.76
CA GLU A 659 -4.82 -6.42 5.07
C GLU A 659 -3.61 -6.82 4.23
N SER A 660 -2.60 -7.40 4.89
CA SER A 660 -1.38 -7.94 4.25
C SER A 660 -1.63 -9.20 3.41
N TYR A 661 -2.86 -9.71 3.38
CA TYR A 661 -3.27 -10.85 2.58
C TYR A 661 -4.20 -10.51 1.40
N SER A 662 -4.36 -9.21 1.09
CA SER A 662 -5.22 -8.74 -0.01
C SER A 662 -5.00 -9.52 -1.32
N PRO A 663 -6.07 -9.95 -2.02
CA PRO A 663 -5.98 -10.63 -3.30
C PRO A 663 -5.88 -9.66 -4.49
N GLU A 664 -5.75 -8.36 -4.27
CA GLU A 664 -5.75 -7.33 -5.32
C GLU A 664 -4.70 -7.61 -6.41
N ASP A 665 -5.11 -7.55 -7.69
CA ASP A 665 -4.30 -8.04 -8.82
C ASP A 665 -3.48 -6.95 -9.54
N ASN A 666 -3.84 -5.65 -9.45
CA ASN A 666 -3.13 -4.60 -10.20
C ASN A 666 -1.77 -4.22 -9.60
N ARG A 667 -1.54 -4.43 -8.29
CA ARG A 667 -0.24 -4.13 -7.65
C ARG A 667 0.20 -5.18 -6.64
N PHE A 668 -0.65 -5.57 -5.69
CA PHE A 668 -0.20 -6.25 -4.48
C PHE A 668 0.00 -7.77 -4.64
N ASP A 669 -0.85 -8.43 -5.42
CA ASP A 669 -0.90 -9.88 -5.55
C ASP A 669 -0.99 -10.34 -7.00
N LEU A 670 0.09 -10.11 -7.76
CA LEU A 670 0.18 -10.55 -9.15
C LEU A 670 0.08 -12.07 -9.27
N ARG A 671 -0.91 -12.54 -10.02
CA ARG A 671 -1.19 -13.97 -10.23
C ARG A 671 -1.71 -14.23 -11.64
N GLN A 672 -1.70 -15.49 -12.06
CA GLN A 672 -2.45 -15.90 -13.24
C GLN A 672 -3.94 -15.66 -12.98
N PHE A 673 -4.72 -15.41 -14.03
CA PHE A 673 -6.19 -15.38 -13.95
C PHE A 673 -6.85 -16.50 -14.77
N LEU A 674 -6.07 -17.20 -15.60
CA LEU A 674 -6.47 -18.41 -16.31
C LEU A 674 -5.71 -19.61 -15.72
N TYR A 675 -6.36 -20.33 -14.81
CA TYR A 675 -5.80 -21.51 -14.15
C TYR A 675 -6.36 -22.82 -14.72
N ASN A 676 -5.58 -23.91 -14.62
CA ASN A 676 -6.15 -25.25 -14.61
C ASN A 676 -6.80 -25.50 -13.22
N SER A 677 -8.09 -25.22 -13.12
CA SER A 677 -8.84 -25.25 -11.85
C SER A 677 -9.03 -26.64 -11.24
N ARG A 678 -8.59 -27.70 -11.93
CA ARG A 678 -8.57 -29.07 -11.40
C ARG A 678 -7.35 -29.35 -10.53
N TRP A 679 -6.29 -28.53 -10.62
CA TRP A 679 -5.04 -28.68 -9.85
C TRP A 679 -4.53 -30.14 -9.77
N PRO A 680 -4.42 -30.85 -10.91
CA PRO A 680 -4.38 -32.32 -10.92
C PRO A 680 -3.15 -32.93 -10.23
N TYR A 681 -2.00 -32.26 -10.29
CA TYR A 681 -0.79 -32.72 -9.62
C TYR A 681 -0.87 -32.47 -8.12
N GLN A 682 -1.24 -31.24 -7.73
CA GLN A 682 -1.29 -30.81 -6.35
C GLN A 682 -2.37 -31.57 -5.57
N PHE A 683 -3.53 -31.82 -6.17
CA PHE A 683 -4.62 -32.54 -5.52
C PHE A 683 -4.31 -34.02 -5.36
N ARG A 684 -3.68 -34.67 -6.35
CA ARG A 684 -3.18 -36.05 -6.21
C ARG A 684 -2.14 -36.17 -5.10
N LYS A 685 -1.24 -35.18 -4.98
CA LYS A 685 -0.27 -35.15 -3.88
C LYS A 685 -0.92 -34.98 -2.52
N ILE A 686 -2.06 -34.29 -2.42
CA ILE A 686 -2.85 -34.24 -1.19
C ILE A 686 -3.44 -35.63 -0.91
N ASP A 687 -4.00 -36.30 -1.92
CA ASP A 687 -4.59 -37.65 -1.76
C ASP A 687 -3.57 -38.67 -1.27
N GLU A 688 -2.38 -38.72 -1.89
CA GLU A 688 -1.28 -39.59 -1.44
C GLU A 688 -0.92 -39.35 0.03
N LEU A 689 -0.89 -38.08 0.48
CA LEU A 689 -0.62 -37.75 1.89
C LEU A 689 -1.76 -38.13 2.83
N VAL A 690 -3.02 -38.02 2.37
CA VAL A 690 -4.18 -38.47 3.15
C VAL A 690 -4.10 -39.98 3.36
N ASP A 691 -3.75 -40.73 2.33
CA ASP A 691 -3.57 -42.19 2.42
C ASP A 691 -2.45 -42.56 3.40
N GLU A 692 -1.28 -41.91 3.30
CA GLU A 692 -0.15 -42.10 4.22
C GLU A 692 -0.53 -41.82 5.69
N LEU A 693 -1.26 -40.72 5.94
CA LEU A 693 -1.69 -40.32 7.28
C LEU A 693 -2.82 -41.21 7.84
N SER A 694 -3.56 -41.89 6.96
CA SER A 694 -4.63 -42.82 7.35
C SER A 694 -4.02 -44.17 7.76
N VAL A 695 -3.02 -44.66 7.03
CA VAL A 695 -2.30 -45.92 7.33
C VAL A 695 -1.49 -45.82 8.65
N GLY A 696 -0.99 -44.64 9.00
CA GLY A 696 -0.24 -44.41 10.25
C GLY A 696 -1.06 -44.47 11.54
N LYS A 697 -2.41 -44.48 11.47
CA LYS A 697 -3.28 -44.63 12.66
C LYS A 697 -3.54 -46.10 13.05
N ASP A 698 -3.34 -47.04 12.13
CA ASP A 698 -3.57 -48.48 12.38
C ASP A 698 -2.32 -49.21 12.91
N ALA A 699 -1.15 -48.54 12.95
CA ALA A 699 0.13 -49.13 13.35
C ALA A 699 0.53 -48.88 14.82
N THR A 700 -0.34 -48.29 15.64
CA THR A 700 -0.07 -48.00 17.07
C THR A 700 -1.10 -48.60 18.02
N THR A 701 -1.28 -49.91 17.96
CA THR A 701 -1.64 -50.73 19.13
C THR A 701 -0.37 -51.38 19.69
N PRO A 702 0.14 -50.98 20.86
CA PRO A 702 1.21 -51.73 21.50
C PRO A 702 0.62 -52.97 22.15
N ASN A 703 0.98 -54.14 21.62
CA ASN A 703 0.87 -55.40 22.35
C ASN A 703 1.65 -55.29 23.66
N GLY A 704 1.00 -55.71 24.74
CA GLY A 704 1.44 -55.47 26.11
C GLY A 704 2.71 -56.22 26.51
N ALA A 705 3.45 -55.59 27.41
CA ALA A 705 4.14 -56.20 28.53
C ALA A 705 4.15 -55.18 29.66
N GLY A 706 3.62 -55.55 30.83
CA GLY A 706 3.36 -54.64 31.94
C GLY A 706 4.60 -54.15 32.68
N VAL A 707 4.38 -53.21 33.60
CA VAL A 707 4.87 -53.20 34.99
C VAL A 707 4.51 -51.85 35.66
N VAL A 708 3.65 -51.98 36.67
CA VAL A 708 3.56 -51.28 37.98
C VAL A 708 3.16 -49.79 38.04
N ALA A 709 2.05 -49.61 38.77
CA ALA A 709 1.47 -48.37 39.25
C ALA A 709 2.29 -47.70 40.38
N ALA A 710 2.22 -46.38 40.45
CA ALA A 710 2.24 -45.65 41.71
C ALA A 710 1.37 -44.40 41.55
N ALA A 711 0.25 -44.40 42.27
CA ALA A 711 -0.60 -43.24 42.48
C ALA A 711 -0.03 -42.40 43.63
N THR A 712 -0.08 -41.08 43.49
CA THR A 712 -0.25 -40.17 44.64
C THR A 712 -1.11 -38.98 44.24
N ASP A 713 -2.21 -38.85 44.96
CA ASP A 713 -3.10 -37.70 45.03
C ASP A 713 -2.37 -36.42 45.44
N THR A 714 -2.86 -35.28 44.95
CA THR A 714 -3.14 -34.10 45.79
C THR A 714 -4.01 -33.09 45.01
N LYS A 715 -5.22 -32.86 45.53
CA LYS A 715 -6.07 -31.71 45.19
C LYS A 715 -5.56 -30.46 45.92
N SER A 716 -5.59 -29.30 45.27
CA SER A 716 -5.92 -28.01 45.92
C SER A 716 -6.30 -26.94 44.90
N ASP A 717 -7.09 -25.99 45.39
CA ASP A 717 -7.98 -25.06 44.70
C ASP A 717 -7.36 -23.83 44.01
N MET A 718 -8.19 -23.27 43.12
CA MET A 718 -8.45 -21.85 42.86
C MET A 718 -7.51 -20.95 42.02
N ASN A 719 -8.17 -20.31 41.04
CA ASN A 719 -7.97 -18.96 40.49
C ASN A 719 -6.64 -18.60 39.84
N LEU A 720 -6.62 -18.52 38.50
CA LEU A 720 -5.67 -17.70 37.75
C LEU A 720 -6.31 -17.06 36.51
N THR A 721 -6.36 -15.73 36.55
CA THR A 721 -6.36 -14.78 35.44
C THR A 721 -5.56 -15.28 34.23
N ALA A 722 -6.14 -15.18 33.03
CA ALA A 722 -5.50 -15.57 31.78
C ALA A 722 -4.28 -14.68 31.44
N PRO A 723 -3.08 -15.25 31.24
CA PRO A 723 -1.95 -14.50 30.68
C PRO A 723 -1.97 -14.55 29.15
N LYS A 724 -1.50 -13.43 28.57
CA LYS A 724 -1.26 -13.19 27.14
C LYS A 724 -0.39 -14.29 26.53
N CYS A 725 -0.86 -14.91 25.44
CA CYS A 725 -0.07 -15.83 24.63
C CYS A 725 0.98 -15.08 23.80
N SER A 726 2.23 -15.10 24.24
CA SER A 726 3.41 -14.97 23.39
C SER A 726 4.20 -16.27 23.49
N ASN A 727 4.06 -17.17 22.51
CA ASN A 727 4.87 -18.39 22.45
C ASN A 727 5.39 -18.61 21.02
N TYR A 728 6.43 -17.85 20.66
CA TYR A 728 7.24 -18.04 19.45
C TYR A 728 8.36 -19.09 19.66
N ASN A 729 8.54 -19.60 20.89
CA ASN A 729 9.66 -20.48 21.27
C ASN A 729 9.40 -21.99 21.11
N GLY A 730 8.19 -22.42 20.76
CA GLY A 730 7.89 -23.83 20.47
C GLY A 730 8.47 -24.32 19.14
N TYR A 731 8.64 -23.42 18.17
CA TYR A 731 8.98 -23.75 16.79
C TYR A 731 10.48 -24.07 16.60
N MET A 732 11.37 -23.42 17.37
CA MET A 732 12.82 -23.62 17.25
C MET A 732 13.34 -24.90 17.94
N ARG A 733 12.60 -25.44 18.92
CA ARG A 733 13.01 -26.68 19.63
C ARG A 733 12.78 -27.96 18.82
N CYS A 734 11.88 -27.97 17.84
CA CYS A 734 11.69 -29.14 16.97
C CYS A 734 12.82 -29.26 15.93
N ILE A 735 13.32 -28.15 15.40
CA ILE A 735 14.38 -28.15 14.38
C ILE A 735 15.73 -28.62 14.98
N GLN A 736 16.00 -28.31 16.26
CA GLN A 736 17.20 -28.80 16.95
C GLN A 736 17.20 -30.32 17.21
N LYS A 737 16.04 -30.98 17.24
CA LYS A 737 15.95 -32.44 17.47
C LYS A 737 16.17 -33.28 16.21
N GLU A 738 16.09 -32.70 15.01
CA GLU A 738 16.37 -33.41 13.75
C GLU A 738 17.83 -33.27 13.29
N ILE A 739 18.55 -32.24 13.72
CA ILE A 739 19.97 -32.05 13.39
C ILE A 739 20.89 -33.02 14.16
N SER A 740 20.42 -33.62 15.28
CA SER A 740 21.20 -34.55 16.09
C SER A 740 21.24 -36.01 15.60
N ARG A 741 20.85 -36.30 14.34
CA ARG A 741 20.79 -37.67 13.79
C ARG A 741 21.72 -37.95 12.59
N ILE A 742 22.68 -37.08 12.30
CA ILE A 742 23.68 -37.32 11.24
C ILE A 742 24.96 -37.90 11.86
N PRO A 743 25.52 -39.04 11.37
CA PRO A 743 26.70 -39.65 11.96
C PRO A 743 27.97 -38.82 11.72
N SER A 744 28.73 -38.58 12.78
CA SER A 744 30.06 -37.95 12.78
C SER A 744 31.14 -38.86 12.19
N TYR A 745 31.94 -38.35 11.25
CA TYR A 745 33.22 -38.96 10.89
C TYR A 745 34.28 -38.63 11.95
N LYS A 746 35.06 -39.65 12.33
CA LYS A 746 36.13 -39.60 13.33
C LYS A 746 37.33 -38.78 12.83
N GLU A 747 37.84 -37.89 13.68
CA GLU A 747 39.23 -37.41 13.62
C GLU A 747 40.01 -37.92 14.84
N THR A 748 41.26 -38.31 14.59
CA THR A 748 42.27 -38.65 15.60
C THR A 748 43.33 -37.54 15.62
N PRO A 749 43.93 -37.20 16.77
CA PRO A 749 44.59 -35.91 16.98
C PRO A 749 46.11 -35.99 16.80
N LEU A 750 46.74 -34.90 16.36
CA LEU A 750 48.17 -34.66 16.56
C LEU A 750 48.46 -33.17 16.76
N SER A 751 49.50 -32.94 17.56
CA SER A 751 49.80 -31.78 18.39
C SER A 751 50.79 -30.77 17.78
N SER A 752 50.80 -29.59 18.42
CA SER A 752 51.94 -28.69 18.72
C SER A 752 52.61 -27.82 17.63
N ASN A 753 52.60 -26.50 17.93
CA ASN A 753 53.65 -25.46 17.79
C ASN A 753 54.44 -25.31 16.48
N GLN A 754 54.33 -24.14 15.83
CA GLN A 754 55.40 -23.10 15.77
C GLN A 754 55.03 -21.95 14.81
N GLU A 755 55.45 -20.74 15.20
CA GLU A 755 55.48 -19.52 14.41
C GLU A 755 56.38 -19.65 13.16
N ILE A 756 56.10 -18.91 12.09
CA ILE A 756 57.05 -18.02 11.37
C ILE A 756 56.35 -17.35 10.17
N SER A 757 56.90 -16.17 9.87
CA SER A 757 56.52 -15.05 9.03
C SER A 757 56.41 -15.24 7.50
N SER A 758 55.87 -14.17 6.89
CA SER A 758 56.31 -13.51 5.64
C SER A 758 55.95 -14.12 4.27
N LEU A 759 54.94 -13.47 3.66
CA LEU A 759 54.94 -12.74 2.38
C LEU A 759 55.39 -13.43 1.06
N HIS A 760 54.45 -13.27 0.11
CA HIS A 760 54.55 -13.16 -1.35
C HIS A 760 54.28 -14.38 -2.26
N HIS A 761 53.15 -14.23 -2.97
CA HIS A 761 52.86 -14.63 -4.34
C HIS A 761 52.91 -16.12 -4.72
N TYR A 762 51.74 -16.75 -4.83
CA TYR A 762 51.22 -17.32 -6.10
C TYR A 762 49.79 -17.86 -5.89
N GLN A 763 48.78 -17.24 -6.52
CA GLN A 763 47.69 -17.89 -7.28
C GLN A 763 46.57 -16.89 -7.64
N ARG A 764 46.68 -16.40 -8.88
CA ARG A 764 45.62 -15.91 -9.77
C ARG A 764 45.28 -17.13 -10.68
N SER A 765 44.09 -17.41 -11.21
CA SER A 765 42.75 -16.81 -11.22
C SER A 765 41.82 -17.84 -11.89
N VAL A 766 40.51 -17.81 -11.62
CA VAL A 766 39.49 -17.92 -12.67
C VAL A 766 38.45 -16.84 -12.39
N ASN A 767 38.37 -15.88 -13.32
CA ASN A 767 37.45 -14.76 -13.30
C ASN A 767 36.54 -14.85 -14.53
N VAL A 768 35.37 -14.26 -14.35
CA VAL A 768 34.35 -13.84 -15.30
C VAL A 768 34.95 -13.12 -16.52
N VAL A 769 34.37 -13.31 -17.72
CA VAL A 769 34.49 -12.34 -18.82
C VAL A 769 33.15 -12.16 -19.55
N SER A 770 32.68 -10.92 -19.50
CA SER A 770 31.77 -10.21 -20.42
C SER A 770 32.50 -9.83 -21.73
N ILE A 771 31.80 -9.79 -22.87
CA ILE A 771 32.38 -9.30 -24.15
C ILE A 771 31.53 -8.18 -24.76
N GLN A 772 32.21 -7.03 -24.96
CA GLN A 772 31.86 -5.92 -25.83
C GLN A 772 32.11 -6.28 -27.32
N VAL A 773 31.29 -5.69 -28.19
CA VAL A 773 31.46 -5.65 -29.65
C VAL A 773 32.59 -4.70 -30.03
N LEU A 774 33.52 -5.11 -30.90
CA LEU A 774 34.16 -4.25 -31.91
C LEU A 774 34.79 -5.09 -33.05
N LYS A 775 34.30 -4.81 -34.27
CA LYS A 775 34.85 -4.92 -35.64
C LYS A 775 36.03 -5.88 -35.94
N GLY A 776 35.86 -6.69 -37.00
CA GLY A 776 36.97 -7.13 -37.85
C GLY A 776 36.78 -8.47 -38.56
N GLU A 777 36.27 -8.41 -39.80
CA GLU A 777 36.57 -9.28 -40.95
C GLU A 777 37.13 -10.71 -40.82
N ARG A 778 36.47 -11.62 -41.57
CA ARG A 778 36.98 -12.75 -42.39
C ARG A 778 36.80 -14.21 -41.92
N SER A 779 36.04 -14.89 -42.79
CA SER A 779 36.17 -16.26 -43.30
C SER A 779 35.57 -17.41 -42.50
N LEU A 780 34.50 -17.95 -43.09
CA LEU A 780 33.93 -19.27 -42.88
C LEU A 780 34.84 -20.35 -43.48
N THR A 781 35.06 -21.44 -42.74
CA THR A 781 35.14 -22.80 -43.32
C THR A 781 34.86 -23.89 -42.29
N LYS A 782 33.81 -24.67 -42.58
CA LYS A 782 33.66 -26.15 -42.56
C LYS A 782 33.99 -27.03 -41.34
N ASP A 783 33.00 -27.91 -41.12
CA ASP A 783 33.05 -29.33 -40.75
C ASP A 783 33.31 -29.73 -39.28
N CYS A 784 32.29 -30.33 -38.64
CA CYS A 784 32.36 -31.75 -38.24
C CYS A 784 30.99 -32.34 -37.81
N ARG A 785 30.82 -33.62 -38.17
CA ARG A 785 29.63 -34.47 -38.07
C ARG A 785 29.58 -35.29 -36.77
N ARG A 786 28.36 -35.74 -36.41
CA ARG A 786 27.96 -37.04 -35.79
C ARG A 786 28.38 -37.24 -34.30
N PHE A 787 27.66 -37.94 -33.41
CA PHE A 787 26.77 -39.12 -33.50
C PHE A 787 25.92 -39.25 -32.20
N LEU A 788 24.93 -40.17 -32.21
CA LEU A 788 24.00 -40.70 -31.16
C LEU A 788 22.58 -40.09 -31.26
N GLY A 789 21.50 -40.78 -31.67
CA GLY A 789 21.06 -42.19 -31.52
C GLY A 789 20.33 -42.33 -30.17
N LYS A 790 19.06 -42.74 -30.00
CA LYS A 790 18.19 -43.68 -30.73
C LYS A 790 16.74 -43.66 -30.14
N PHE A 791 15.73 -43.92 -31.00
CA PHE A 791 14.46 -44.70 -30.80
C PHE A 791 13.29 -44.09 -29.98
N ASP A 792 11.99 -44.18 -30.34
CA ASP A 792 11.29 -44.72 -31.53
C ASP A 792 9.77 -44.40 -31.50
N LEU A 793 9.14 -44.33 -32.71
CA LEU A 793 7.78 -44.81 -33.14
C LEU A 793 6.50 -44.32 -32.41
N LEU A 794 5.34 -44.00 -33.03
CA LEU A 794 4.65 -44.17 -34.33
C LEU A 794 3.82 -42.88 -34.58
N GLY A 795 3.36 -42.42 -35.74
CA GLY A 795 2.99 -43.01 -37.05
C GLY A 795 1.87 -42.13 -37.66
N ILE A 796 1.55 -42.32 -38.94
CA ILE A 796 0.63 -41.54 -39.83
C ILE A 796 1.35 -40.33 -40.48
N GLY A 797 1.45 -40.16 -41.79
CA GLY A 797 0.83 -40.82 -42.94
C GLY A 797 0.78 -39.80 -44.10
N GLN A 798 1.24 -40.22 -45.27
CA GLN A 798 1.42 -39.53 -46.57
C GLN A 798 0.30 -38.57 -47.03
N LEU A 799 0.54 -37.41 -47.69
CA LEU A 799 1.18 -37.05 -48.99
C LEU A 799 0.18 -36.95 -50.17
N GLN A 800 0.37 -35.91 -51.01
CA GLN A 800 -0.16 -35.61 -52.37
C GLN A 800 -1.37 -34.65 -52.45
N LYS A 801 -1.49 -33.68 -53.38
CA LYS A 801 -0.65 -33.16 -54.49
C LYS A 801 -1.28 -31.84 -55.01
N THR A 802 -0.42 -30.87 -55.38
CA THR A 802 -0.37 -30.04 -56.64
C THR A 802 -1.60 -29.95 -57.57
N LYS A 803 -1.98 -28.83 -58.22
CA LYS A 803 -1.33 -27.94 -59.24
C LYS A 803 -2.44 -26.90 -59.67
N ALA A 804 -2.28 -25.58 -59.91
CA ALA A 804 -1.51 -24.78 -60.88
C ALA A 804 -2.40 -24.03 -61.93
N PHE A 805 -1.99 -22.78 -62.26
CA PHE A 805 -2.28 -21.92 -63.45
C PHE A 805 -3.71 -21.33 -63.65
N SER A 806 -3.97 -20.16 -64.27
CA SER A 806 -3.21 -19.10 -64.98
C SER A 806 -4.09 -17.84 -65.19
N LEU A 807 -3.45 -16.72 -65.56
CA LEU A 807 -3.98 -15.41 -65.98
C LEU A 807 -4.97 -15.42 -67.18
N GLN A 808 -5.91 -14.46 -67.23
CA GLN A 808 -6.08 -13.48 -68.32
C GLN A 808 -7.15 -12.40 -68.04
N ASP A 809 -6.93 -11.22 -68.63
CA ASP A 809 -7.56 -9.90 -68.46
C ASP A 809 -9.06 -9.77 -68.83
N LYS A 810 -9.76 -8.86 -68.14
CA LYS A 810 -10.41 -7.64 -68.72
C LYS A 810 -11.26 -6.86 -67.68
N GLU A 811 -10.71 -5.71 -67.27
CA GLU A 811 -11.28 -4.35 -67.33
C GLU A 811 -12.59 -3.90 -66.61
N HIS A 812 -12.46 -2.72 -65.96
CA HIS A 812 -13.44 -1.73 -65.45
C HIS A 812 -14.19 -2.06 -64.13
N GLY A 813 -14.20 -1.24 -63.07
CA GLY A 813 -13.57 0.06 -62.80
C GLY A 813 -13.84 0.53 -61.35
N GLU A 814 -12.96 1.43 -60.88
CA GLU A 814 -13.17 2.51 -59.89
C GLU A 814 -13.72 2.20 -58.47
N GLN A 815 -12.83 2.20 -57.47
CA GLN A 815 -12.58 3.31 -56.52
C GLN A 815 -11.84 2.80 -55.28
N MET A 816 -10.59 3.23 -55.11
CA MET A 816 -9.83 3.05 -53.89
C MET A 816 -8.98 4.29 -53.67
N LEU A 817 -9.10 4.92 -52.51
CA LEU A 817 -8.06 5.80 -51.97
C LEU A 817 -7.83 5.44 -50.50
N ALA A 818 -6.70 4.80 -50.27
CA ALA A 818 -5.98 4.77 -49.02
C ALA A 818 -4.75 5.67 -49.19
N HIS A 819 -4.42 6.52 -48.21
CA HIS A 819 -3.04 6.73 -47.76
C HIS A 819 -2.99 7.52 -46.43
N PRO A 820 -1.92 7.35 -45.63
CA PRO A 820 -1.76 7.88 -44.27
C PRO A 820 -0.73 9.03 -44.18
N MET A 821 -0.43 9.44 -42.93
CA MET A 821 0.71 10.23 -42.44
C MET A 821 0.74 11.71 -42.79
N PHE A 822 0.95 12.59 -41.81
CA PHE A 822 1.97 13.65 -41.88
C PHE A 822 2.33 14.23 -40.51
N ALA A 823 3.63 14.42 -40.32
CA ALA A 823 4.29 15.13 -39.24
C ALA A 823 4.52 16.61 -39.61
N HIS A 824 4.73 17.43 -38.58
CA HIS A 824 5.08 18.85 -38.55
C HIS A 824 6.23 19.32 -39.46
N ARG A 825 6.12 20.52 -40.05
CA ARG A 825 6.84 21.76 -39.64
C ARG A 825 6.68 22.93 -40.66
N PHE A 826 6.49 24.13 -40.09
CA PHE A 826 6.89 25.49 -40.48
C PHE A 826 6.81 26.00 -41.93
N TYR A 827 6.17 27.17 -42.07
CA TYR A 827 6.54 28.21 -43.04
C TYR A 827 6.50 29.60 -42.39
N LEU A 828 7.60 30.34 -42.57
CA LEU A 828 7.71 31.79 -42.43
C LEU A 828 7.66 32.38 -43.85
N GLN A 829 6.95 33.50 -44.06
CA GLN A 829 7.46 34.61 -44.88
C GLN A 829 6.64 35.89 -44.69
N ASP A 830 7.39 36.95 -44.38
CA ASP A 830 7.01 38.38 -44.31
C ASP A 830 6.54 38.96 -45.65
N LYS A 831 5.69 40.00 -45.60
CA LYS A 831 6.08 41.37 -46.02
C LYS A 831 5.04 42.47 -45.76
N GLU A 832 5.54 43.50 -45.08
CA GLU A 832 5.39 44.94 -45.35
C GLU A 832 4.13 45.75 -44.98
N ARG A 833 4.36 46.68 -44.01
CA ARG A 833 4.06 48.13 -43.97
C ARG A 833 3.01 48.62 -42.97
N GLY A 834 3.46 49.57 -42.13
CA GLY A 834 2.68 50.76 -41.77
C GLY A 834 2.62 51.08 -40.28
N ASP A 835 3.41 52.04 -39.84
CA ASP A 835 3.42 52.67 -38.51
C ASP A 835 2.04 53.16 -38.02
N GLN A 836 1.77 53.06 -36.71
CA GLN A 836 1.69 54.23 -35.81
C GLN A 836 1.24 53.85 -34.38
N MET A 837 1.96 54.44 -33.41
CA MET A 837 1.66 54.51 -31.97
C MET A 837 0.25 55.05 -31.67
N LEU A 838 -0.38 54.58 -30.58
CA LEU A 838 -0.68 55.37 -29.36
C LEU A 838 -1.73 54.71 -28.43
N ALA A 839 -1.37 54.65 -27.15
CA ALA A 839 -2.16 54.95 -25.95
C ALA A 839 -3.55 54.29 -25.70
N ARG A 840 -3.59 53.52 -24.59
CA ARG A 840 -4.71 53.38 -23.62
C ARG A 840 -5.34 54.76 -23.27
N PRO A 841 -6.61 54.88 -22.82
CA PRO A 841 -7.05 54.27 -21.55
C PRO A 841 -8.56 53.95 -21.35
N MET A 842 -8.79 53.40 -20.14
CA MET A 842 -10.03 53.13 -19.41
C MET A 842 -11.12 54.23 -19.46
N PHE A 843 -12.39 53.81 -19.36
CA PHE A 843 -13.32 54.01 -18.22
C PHE A 843 -14.78 53.81 -18.66
N GLY A 844 -15.65 53.36 -17.74
CA GLY A 844 -17.09 53.69 -17.82
C GLY A 844 -18.04 52.61 -17.33
N ARG A 845 -18.34 52.63 -16.02
CA ARG A 845 -19.54 52.02 -15.43
C ARG A 845 -20.81 52.73 -15.94
N GLY A 846 -21.94 52.02 -15.96
CA GLY A 846 -23.27 52.64 -16.04
C GLY A 846 -24.38 51.62 -16.23
N GLU A 847 -25.09 51.30 -15.15
CA GLU A 847 -26.32 50.52 -15.08
C GLU A 847 -27.44 51.09 -15.95
N GLN A 848 -28.32 50.24 -16.49
CA GLN A 848 -29.76 50.49 -16.44
C GLN A 848 -30.60 49.21 -16.66
N MET A 849 -31.66 49.13 -15.85
CA MET A 849 -32.64 48.06 -15.66
C MET A 849 -33.66 47.91 -16.81
N ASN A 850 -34.38 46.78 -16.73
CA ASN A 850 -35.69 46.43 -17.32
C ASN A 850 -35.62 46.01 -18.80
N LEU A 851 -36.04 44.82 -19.22
CA LEU A 851 -37.15 43.92 -18.81
C LEU A 851 -36.74 42.44 -18.90
#